data_AF-A0A7C3EKM7-F1
#
_entry.id   AF-A0A7C3EKM7-F1
#
_cell.length_a   1.000
_cell.length_b   1.000
_cell.length_c   1.000
_cell.angle_alpha   90.00
_cell.angle_beta   90.00
_cell.angle_gamma   90.00
#
_symmetry.space_group_name_H-M   'P 1'
#
loop_
_entity.id
_entity.type
_entity.pdbx_description
1 polymer ?
#
loop_
_entity_poly.entity_id
_entity_poly.type
_entity_poly.pdbx_seq_one_letter_code
_entity_poly.pdbx_strand_id
1 'polypeptide(L)'
;MKRSVLFIASLAICGAAAADPIPPDKVPAFAIPRMSKPPVLDGKIDADEWREATAISGVVNQADNLLVPRPTTFFLAWDPDHLYLACRTWVMPGYKPRVSGREPGAANTGDDGLELHFKPMGKNVPTGRTDSSYKFFINCLGFQGETVRVAVGQMFRNWLPAFKVATRLTEPGSAPNGGRWWECEAAATPKDFELGGPHQAGDTWRLMLGFNHMPIWLQARIPAATSYFDPSGYCLGTLVENAPAVQVLMDTLPGPCEGTAAATFRAFNPTPDPAKLSILVHYVHQSDLLKREQALEVPPRAAAEWKLNEKLPRDIGQDTASIAYRVTEGSRELLRYFAYFKVGYDEALVKHKPPKEAFPFSATFNPIRSSLLVSGDAYYLGQPDAAKALRYRVVREGTARPMAEGVIGRPVTHTFRDLIQLPRLGEGKYAVEASLLLKDGTAVGPVTTAFEKLDEAKAFPEWWQKGLGHAERVIPPFVPMTKERDKVTAWGRAYRLDALGLPASIESQGKELLASPARIVVTVNGREEAISLRGRPSFTESRDWRVSFKGSAGGAGLELASKGFVEQDGLAYLELTYVPRKGKVTVDALRIEFPLVPDEAECLLCLGTGGNFSARTTMLVPPKQGPIWSALDTGRTGSAMSVGSFYPCVWLGSERRGLLWWGDSDRGWVPDNDVPAHDVVRKGNELVLRNHIIGKPFALDAPRTIAFAYMASPFRPLVKNWRWAVHSTDGTFSGGQSWGFKWRKDPKTGKVIEGWNWLTPPSTDPAEWSALWAEYKKKSDEKLLRERPFDPAQARNWMFAHTSLPLVGYGWKSPDERVTRYFAPAEWGDAECYTDSNIDYYLYLADRAFTEGGLRTIYWDIFFPILHHSVQNGVAYTLPDGRIQPGYTGFNTRRFMMRMYALMGDRGLTPGGQVSHATNDYLLVACPWMDAILDGEYHQLTDASTMDWVDGYPVDRMRVLSCVHNWGVVISWMNLIQVTDKARSARIHRGIQDYLRLYDSWRGPVDTLKPPVLEWGILDAEYVPFWRNPAMTPSPSQGEGRGEGRASAKGPTLPSPLPGREGGWVTPLDPDILVSMWRLPDRILLAVFNNHNKSGKDAAIQVDIEKLGLVPRLPWQEFIRVTDLDKGETEPPCQLDFHARTLKVPALAPHTGRLISIRRY
;
A
#
# COMPACT_ATOMS: atom_id res chain seq x y z
N MET A 1 11.19 2.13 -22.75
CA MET A 1 11.06 3.23 -21.76
C MET A 1 9.64 3.50 -21.23
N LYS A 2 8.52 3.03 -21.83
CA LYS A 2 7.16 3.25 -21.26
C LYS A 2 6.63 2.13 -20.33
N ARG A 3 7.45 1.14 -19.94
CA ARG A 3 6.95 -0.14 -19.36
C ARG A 3 6.95 -0.24 -17.83
N SER A 4 7.53 0.72 -17.10
CA SER A 4 7.74 0.58 -15.64
C SER A 4 6.88 1.49 -14.76
N VAL A 5 6.13 2.43 -15.36
CA VAL A 5 5.36 3.46 -14.62
C VAL A 5 3.95 2.96 -14.20
N LEU A 6 3.57 1.74 -14.60
CA LEU A 6 2.18 1.26 -14.50
C LEU A 6 1.71 0.87 -13.09
N PHE A 7 2.61 0.68 -12.12
CA PHE A 7 2.24 0.14 -10.80
C PHE A 7 1.68 1.17 -9.80
N ILE A 8 1.61 2.45 -10.17
CA ILE A 8 1.26 3.56 -9.27
C ILE A 8 0.06 4.39 -9.81
N ALA A 9 -0.51 4.04 -10.97
CA ALA A 9 -1.58 4.82 -11.62
C ALA A 9 -2.98 4.73 -10.95
N SER A 10 -3.12 4.12 -9.77
CA SER A 10 -4.40 3.87 -9.08
C SER A 10 -5.08 5.10 -8.46
N LEU A 11 -4.41 6.25 -8.46
CA LEU A 11 -4.89 7.51 -7.84
C LEU A 11 -4.99 8.69 -8.83
N ALA A 12 -4.81 8.43 -10.12
CA ALA A 12 -5.14 9.41 -11.14
C ALA A 12 -6.67 9.59 -11.22
N ILE A 13 -7.19 10.51 -10.41
CA ILE A 13 -8.55 11.07 -10.58
C ILE A 13 -8.55 11.85 -11.91
N CYS A 14 -8.76 11.10 -12.99
CA CYS A 14 -9.15 11.61 -14.29
C CYS A 14 -10.49 12.31 -14.11
N GLY A 15 -10.45 13.64 -14.10
CA GLY A 15 -11.63 14.49 -14.05
C GLY A 15 -12.41 14.50 -15.37
N ALA A 16 -12.79 13.31 -15.85
CA ALA A 16 -14.10 13.18 -16.47
C ALA A 16 -15.14 13.54 -15.40
N ALA A 17 -16.25 14.18 -15.79
CA ALA A 17 -17.38 14.27 -14.90
C ALA A 17 -17.84 12.84 -14.62
N ALA A 18 -17.65 12.35 -13.39
CA ALA A 18 -18.11 11.03 -13.00
C ALA A 18 -19.62 10.98 -13.28
N ALA A 19 -20.08 9.99 -14.04
CA ALA A 19 -21.51 9.75 -14.11
C ALA A 19 -22.00 9.33 -12.71
N ASP A 20 -23.30 9.51 -12.48
CA ASP A 20 -23.89 9.26 -11.17
C ASP A 20 -23.54 7.85 -10.64
N PRO A 21 -23.29 7.71 -9.34
CA PRO A 21 -23.07 6.39 -8.74
C PRO A 21 -24.29 5.51 -9.00
N ILE A 22 -24.06 4.23 -9.31
CA ILE A 22 -25.14 3.26 -9.52
C ILE A 22 -26.04 3.23 -8.27
N PRO A 23 -27.35 3.52 -8.38
CA PRO A 23 -28.24 3.50 -7.21
C PRO A 23 -28.23 2.13 -6.51
N PRO A 24 -28.14 2.06 -5.17
CA PRO A 24 -27.99 0.80 -4.44
C PRO A 24 -29.07 -0.26 -4.73
N ASP A 25 -30.29 0.18 -5.02
CA ASP A 25 -31.44 -0.66 -5.42
C ASP A 25 -31.30 -1.21 -6.86
N LYS A 26 -30.54 -0.53 -7.71
CA LYS A 26 -30.29 -0.90 -9.11
C LYS A 26 -29.04 -1.73 -9.31
N VAL A 27 -28.19 -1.90 -8.29
CA VAL A 27 -27.02 -2.79 -8.35
C VAL A 27 -27.43 -4.17 -8.90
N PRO A 28 -26.69 -4.73 -9.87
CA PRO A 28 -27.01 -6.02 -10.46
C PRO A 28 -27.12 -7.14 -9.41
N ALA A 29 -28.07 -8.03 -9.63
CA ALA A 29 -28.30 -9.18 -8.76
C ALA A 29 -28.74 -10.38 -9.61
N PHE A 30 -28.36 -11.59 -9.21
CA PHE A 30 -28.66 -12.79 -9.99
C PHE A 30 -28.68 -14.05 -9.13
N ALA A 31 -29.56 -14.97 -9.50
CA ALA A 31 -29.60 -16.32 -8.98
C ALA A 31 -28.51 -17.16 -9.67
N ILE A 32 -27.65 -17.80 -8.89
CA ILE A 32 -26.56 -18.68 -9.35
C ILE A 32 -27.05 -20.13 -9.19
N PRO A 33 -27.39 -20.85 -10.28
CA PRO A 33 -27.96 -22.18 -10.19
C PRO A 33 -26.92 -23.24 -9.86
N ARG A 34 -27.38 -24.31 -9.21
CA ARG A 34 -26.62 -25.54 -9.04
C ARG A 34 -26.54 -26.31 -10.35
N MET A 35 -25.36 -26.76 -10.74
CA MET A 35 -25.18 -27.65 -11.89
C MET A 35 -25.49 -29.10 -11.53
N SER A 36 -26.12 -29.83 -12.46
CA SER A 36 -26.33 -31.27 -12.37
C SER A 36 -25.06 -32.08 -12.67
N LYS A 37 -24.12 -31.49 -13.42
CA LYS A 37 -22.82 -32.06 -13.77
C LYS A 37 -21.74 -30.95 -13.76
N PRO A 38 -20.58 -31.17 -13.13
CA PRO A 38 -19.44 -30.25 -13.22
C PRO A 38 -18.97 -29.97 -14.66
N PRO A 39 -18.48 -28.76 -14.96
CA PRO A 39 -17.82 -28.44 -16.21
C PRO A 39 -16.44 -29.12 -16.33
N VAL A 40 -15.99 -29.32 -17.57
CA VAL A 40 -14.68 -29.83 -17.94
C VAL A 40 -13.78 -28.64 -18.23
N LEU A 41 -12.95 -28.27 -17.24
CA LEU A 41 -12.06 -27.11 -17.33
C LEU A 41 -10.93 -27.33 -18.35
N ASP A 42 -11.22 -27.12 -19.64
CA ASP A 42 -10.27 -27.20 -20.76
C ASP A 42 -10.08 -25.84 -21.48
N GLY A 43 -10.80 -24.82 -21.03
CA GLY A 43 -10.82 -23.46 -21.55
C GLY A 43 -11.98 -23.20 -22.52
N LYS A 44 -12.82 -24.21 -22.84
CA LYS A 44 -13.97 -24.10 -23.75
C LYS A 44 -15.25 -23.83 -23.00
N ILE A 45 -15.80 -22.64 -23.20
CA ILE A 45 -17.17 -22.33 -22.74
C ILE A 45 -18.17 -23.00 -23.69
N ASP A 46 -18.39 -24.30 -23.51
CA ASP A 46 -19.34 -25.08 -24.31
C ASP A 46 -20.79 -24.72 -23.95
N ALA A 47 -21.63 -24.58 -24.98
CA ALA A 47 -22.99 -24.08 -24.83
C ALA A 47 -23.96 -25.07 -24.17
N ASP A 48 -23.69 -26.38 -24.24
CA ASP A 48 -24.48 -27.40 -23.55
C ASP A 48 -23.98 -27.60 -22.12
N GLU A 49 -22.68 -27.47 -21.90
CA GLU A 49 -22.05 -27.60 -20.58
C GLU A 49 -22.43 -26.45 -19.65
N TRP A 50 -22.26 -25.21 -20.12
CA TRP A 50 -22.54 -24.00 -19.36
C TRP A 50 -24.02 -23.54 -19.44
N ARG A 51 -24.92 -24.34 -20.03
CA ARG A 51 -26.36 -24.00 -20.11
C ARG A 51 -27.02 -23.83 -18.74
N GLU A 52 -26.52 -24.55 -17.72
CA GLU A 52 -27.04 -24.54 -16.34
C GLU A 52 -26.45 -23.39 -15.49
N ALA A 53 -25.53 -22.60 -16.03
CA ALA A 53 -24.98 -21.41 -15.38
C ALA A 53 -25.83 -20.16 -15.65
N THR A 54 -25.90 -19.26 -14.66
CA THR A 54 -26.35 -17.88 -14.91
C THR A 54 -25.28 -17.14 -15.69
N ALA A 55 -25.67 -16.22 -16.58
CA ALA A 55 -24.72 -15.43 -17.34
C ALA A 55 -25.10 -13.95 -17.40
N ILE A 56 -24.11 -13.08 -17.29
CA ILE A 56 -24.28 -11.63 -17.29
C ILE A 56 -23.21 -10.95 -18.14
N SER A 57 -23.66 -10.16 -19.11
CA SER A 57 -22.83 -9.33 -19.98
C SER A 57 -23.06 -7.84 -19.75
N GLY A 58 -22.22 -7.04 -20.39
CA GLY A 58 -22.34 -5.58 -20.39
C GLY A 58 -21.48 -4.98 -19.29
N VAL A 59 -20.18 -4.94 -19.56
CA VAL A 59 -19.21 -4.32 -18.65
C VAL A 59 -19.16 -2.81 -18.86
N VAL A 60 -19.07 -2.07 -17.76
CA VAL A 60 -18.91 -0.61 -17.72
C VAL A 60 -17.48 -0.25 -17.33
N ASN A 61 -16.99 0.89 -17.81
CA ASN A 61 -15.75 1.48 -17.35
C ASN A 61 -15.86 1.86 -15.87
N GLN A 62 -14.87 1.49 -15.05
CA GLN A 62 -14.86 1.78 -13.61
C GLN A 62 -14.92 3.28 -13.29
N ALA A 63 -14.28 4.12 -14.12
CA ALA A 63 -14.10 5.53 -13.82
C ALA A 63 -15.36 6.39 -13.96
N ASP A 64 -16.30 5.97 -14.83
CA ASP A 64 -17.50 6.74 -15.19
C ASP A 64 -18.79 5.90 -15.26
N ASN A 65 -18.73 4.60 -14.95
CA ASN A 65 -19.86 3.65 -15.05
C ASN A 65 -20.57 3.60 -16.43
N LEU A 66 -19.92 4.03 -17.52
CA LEU A 66 -20.46 3.93 -18.88
C LEU A 66 -20.14 2.56 -19.51
N LEU A 67 -21.14 1.97 -20.17
CA LEU A 67 -21.04 0.74 -20.94
C LEU A 67 -19.96 0.86 -22.03
N VAL A 68 -19.05 -0.13 -22.10
CA VAL A 68 -17.97 -0.13 -23.10
C VAL A 68 -18.30 -1.04 -24.28
N PRO A 69 -17.84 -0.70 -25.52
CA PRO A 69 -18.10 -1.46 -26.75
C PRO A 69 -17.25 -2.73 -26.86
N ARG A 70 -17.04 -3.45 -25.76
CA ARG A 70 -16.26 -4.69 -25.69
C ARG A 70 -17.13 -5.81 -25.11
N PRO A 71 -17.76 -6.65 -25.97
CA PRO A 71 -18.48 -7.83 -25.56
C PRO A 71 -17.68 -8.65 -24.53
N THR A 72 -18.23 -8.76 -23.32
CA THR A 72 -17.62 -9.46 -22.18
C THR A 72 -18.73 -10.04 -21.35
N THR A 73 -18.61 -11.32 -21.02
CA THR A 73 -19.70 -12.15 -20.47
C THR A 73 -19.14 -13.08 -19.41
N PHE A 74 -19.69 -13.01 -18.21
CA PHE A 74 -19.35 -13.88 -17.09
C PHE A 74 -20.45 -14.92 -16.89
N PHE A 75 -20.06 -16.17 -16.67
CA PHE A 75 -20.92 -17.29 -16.32
C PHE A 75 -20.62 -17.72 -14.89
N LEU A 76 -21.66 -18.02 -14.11
CA LEU A 76 -21.55 -18.45 -12.71
C LEU A 76 -22.47 -19.64 -12.43
N ALA A 77 -21.94 -20.61 -11.71
CA ALA A 77 -22.63 -21.82 -11.31
C ALA A 77 -21.98 -22.40 -10.04
N TRP A 78 -22.61 -23.39 -9.40
CA TRP A 78 -22.03 -24.06 -8.24
C TRP A 78 -22.42 -25.54 -8.14
N ASP A 79 -21.67 -26.28 -7.33
CA ASP A 79 -22.07 -27.51 -6.67
C ASP A 79 -21.56 -27.48 -5.21
N PRO A 80 -21.89 -28.45 -4.34
CA PRO A 80 -21.46 -28.41 -2.93
C PRO A 80 -19.94 -28.29 -2.72
N ASP A 81 -19.14 -28.77 -3.68
CA ASP A 81 -17.68 -28.83 -3.58
C ASP A 81 -16.97 -27.67 -4.33
N HIS A 82 -17.65 -26.97 -5.25
CA HIS A 82 -17.06 -25.91 -6.05
C HIS A 82 -18.02 -24.75 -6.41
N LEU A 83 -17.47 -23.53 -6.43
CA LEU A 83 -17.98 -22.41 -7.20
C LEU A 83 -17.31 -22.39 -8.58
N TYR A 84 -18.11 -22.32 -9.63
CA TYR A 84 -17.68 -22.28 -11.03
C TYR A 84 -17.81 -20.88 -11.61
N LEU A 85 -16.77 -20.43 -12.30
CA LEU A 85 -16.70 -19.16 -13.01
C LEU A 85 -16.21 -19.43 -14.43
N ALA A 86 -16.88 -18.89 -15.44
CA ALA A 86 -16.28 -18.72 -16.75
C ALA A 86 -16.40 -17.27 -17.23
N CYS A 87 -15.51 -16.86 -18.12
CA CYS A 87 -15.55 -15.56 -18.76
C CYS A 87 -15.13 -15.67 -20.23
N ARG A 88 -15.91 -15.06 -21.12
CA ARG A 88 -15.45 -14.72 -22.46
C ARG A 88 -15.35 -13.22 -22.64
N THR A 89 -14.31 -12.76 -23.34
CA THR A 89 -14.22 -11.39 -23.84
C THR A 89 -13.83 -11.37 -25.30
N TRP A 90 -14.31 -10.36 -26.02
CA TRP A 90 -13.98 -10.11 -27.40
C TRP A 90 -12.55 -9.56 -27.55
N VAL A 91 -11.75 -10.24 -28.36
CA VAL A 91 -10.39 -9.87 -28.74
C VAL A 91 -10.39 -9.43 -30.20
N MET A 92 -9.97 -8.19 -30.43
CA MET A 92 -9.87 -7.58 -31.76
C MET A 92 -8.99 -8.41 -32.73
N PRO A 93 -9.26 -8.33 -34.05
CA PRO A 93 -8.39 -8.89 -35.07
C PRO A 93 -6.91 -8.52 -34.86
N GLY A 94 -6.01 -9.51 -34.97
CA GLY A 94 -4.57 -9.32 -34.83
C GLY A 94 -4.05 -9.02 -33.42
N TYR A 95 -4.91 -8.77 -32.42
CA TYR A 95 -4.46 -8.54 -31.04
C TYR A 95 -3.93 -9.85 -30.41
N LYS A 96 -2.86 -9.74 -29.62
CA LYS A 96 -2.32 -10.79 -28.74
C LYS A 96 -2.29 -10.23 -27.31
N PRO A 97 -2.90 -10.89 -26.32
CA PRO A 97 -2.97 -10.40 -24.95
C PRO A 97 -1.61 -10.01 -24.38
N ARG A 98 -1.56 -8.86 -23.71
CA ARG A 98 -0.38 -8.37 -22.99
C ARG A 98 -0.33 -9.03 -21.62
N VAL A 99 0.72 -9.82 -21.42
CA VAL A 99 0.94 -10.57 -20.18
C VAL A 99 2.41 -10.51 -19.82
N SER A 100 2.66 -10.04 -18.61
CA SER A 100 3.95 -9.96 -17.94
C SER A 100 4.11 -11.07 -16.89
N GLY A 101 3.04 -11.41 -16.16
CA GLY A 101 3.00 -12.48 -15.15
C GLY A 101 2.90 -13.87 -15.77
N ARG A 102 3.97 -14.39 -16.37
CA ARG A 102 3.97 -15.68 -17.09
C ARG A 102 4.43 -16.87 -16.24
N GLU A 103 4.25 -16.79 -14.93
CA GLU A 103 4.57 -17.83 -13.95
C GLU A 103 3.58 -17.77 -12.77
N PRO A 104 3.39 -18.86 -11.99
CA PRO A 104 2.44 -18.88 -10.88
C PRO A 104 2.70 -17.79 -9.84
N GLY A 105 1.66 -17.04 -9.45
CA GLY A 105 1.74 -15.94 -8.50
C GLY A 105 2.14 -14.59 -9.10
N ALA A 106 2.62 -14.53 -10.35
CA ALA A 106 3.13 -13.31 -10.97
C ALA A 106 2.08 -12.46 -11.70
N ALA A 107 0.87 -12.98 -11.92
CA ALA A 107 -0.21 -12.24 -12.56
C ALA A 107 -0.66 -11.05 -11.70
N ASN A 108 -0.93 -9.92 -12.33
CA ASN A 108 -1.24 -8.67 -11.65
C ASN A 108 -2.10 -7.76 -12.55
N THR A 109 -2.63 -6.70 -11.96
CA THR A 109 -3.51 -5.70 -12.60
C THR A 109 -2.97 -5.05 -13.87
N GLY A 110 -1.64 -5.07 -14.11
CA GLY A 110 -1.02 -4.59 -15.34
C GLY A 110 -1.10 -5.55 -16.53
N ASP A 111 -1.52 -6.79 -16.32
CA ASP A 111 -1.79 -7.78 -17.38
C ASP A 111 -3.20 -7.60 -17.98
N ASP A 112 -3.40 -8.10 -19.19
CA ASP A 112 -4.75 -8.35 -19.69
C ASP A 112 -5.31 -9.62 -19.01
N GLY A 113 -6.50 -9.55 -18.42
CA GLY A 113 -7.13 -10.64 -17.65
C GLY A 113 -8.29 -10.20 -16.75
N LEU A 114 -8.71 -11.11 -15.88
CA LEU A 114 -9.78 -10.93 -14.91
C LEU A 114 -9.25 -10.27 -13.63
N GLU A 115 -9.87 -9.17 -13.21
CA GLU A 115 -9.71 -8.60 -11.87
C GLU A 115 -10.99 -8.91 -11.08
N LEU A 116 -10.87 -9.66 -9.98
CA LEU A 116 -12.01 -10.25 -9.28
C LEU A 116 -11.95 -9.93 -7.79
N HIS A 117 -13.10 -9.66 -7.18
CA HIS A 117 -13.19 -9.41 -5.73
C HIS A 117 -14.52 -9.93 -5.17
N PHE A 118 -14.46 -11.01 -4.40
CA PHE A 118 -15.65 -11.74 -3.91
C PHE A 118 -15.74 -11.70 -2.37
N LYS A 119 -16.91 -11.39 -1.82
CA LYS A 119 -17.23 -11.52 -0.38
C LYS A 119 -18.32 -12.60 -0.19
N PRO A 120 -18.01 -13.77 0.40
CA PRO A 120 -19.03 -14.72 0.80
C PRO A 120 -19.84 -14.20 1.99
N MET A 121 -21.12 -14.50 2.02
CA MET A 121 -22.07 -14.14 3.07
C MET A 121 -23.01 -15.32 3.43
N GLY A 122 -22.59 -16.54 3.07
CA GLY A 122 -23.32 -17.78 3.33
C GLY A 122 -23.14 -18.33 4.76
N LYS A 123 -23.83 -19.43 5.08
CA LYS A 123 -23.84 -20.03 6.43
C LYS A 123 -22.47 -20.55 6.87
N ASN A 124 -21.64 -20.97 5.92
CA ASN A 124 -20.32 -21.54 6.17
C ASN A 124 -19.20 -20.50 6.25
N VAL A 125 -19.52 -19.19 6.29
CA VAL A 125 -18.55 -18.14 6.61
C VAL A 125 -18.23 -18.18 8.11
N PRO A 126 -16.95 -18.35 8.52
CA PRO A 126 -16.58 -18.35 9.93
C PRO A 126 -16.93 -17.03 10.64
N THR A 127 -17.33 -17.07 11.92
CA THR A 127 -17.75 -15.89 12.71
C THR A 127 -16.71 -14.77 12.73
N GLY A 128 -15.41 -15.08 12.66
CA GLY A 128 -14.32 -14.10 12.58
C GLY A 128 -14.00 -13.59 11.17
N ARG A 129 -14.80 -13.92 10.16
CA ARG A 129 -14.59 -13.62 8.73
C ARG A 129 -15.81 -13.05 8.02
N THR A 130 -16.88 -12.71 8.73
CA THR A 130 -18.09 -12.07 8.19
C THR A 130 -17.82 -10.80 7.40
N ASP A 131 -16.71 -10.11 7.70
CA ASP A 131 -16.27 -8.88 7.04
C ASP A 131 -14.99 -9.05 6.21
N SER A 132 -14.59 -10.30 5.95
CA SER A 132 -13.52 -10.61 5.00
C SER A 132 -14.04 -10.75 3.57
N SER A 133 -13.21 -10.35 2.61
CA SER A 133 -13.45 -10.51 1.18
C SER A 133 -12.14 -10.85 0.46
N TYR A 134 -12.21 -11.34 -0.78
CA TYR A 134 -11.09 -11.99 -1.44
C TYR A 134 -10.86 -11.38 -2.83
N LYS A 135 -9.78 -10.61 -2.99
CA LYS A 135 -9.34 -10.00 -4.26
C LYS A 135 -8.28 -10.87 -4.92
N PHE A 136 -8.39 -11.13 -6.22
CA PHE A 136 -7.42 -11.90 -7.00
C PHE A 136 -7.44 -11.50 -8.49
N PHE A 137 -6.36 -11.85 -9.19
CA PHE A 137 -6.22 -11.63 -10.62
C PHE A 137 -5.96 -12.96 -11.35
N ILE A 138 -6.55 -13.14 -12.53
CA ILE A 138 -6.28 -14.26 -13.45
C ILE A 138 -5.97 -13.69 -14.82
N ASN A 139 -4.72 -13.80 -15.29
CA ASN A 139 -4.34 -13.22 -16.58
C ASN A 139 -4.73 -14.08 -17.80
N CYS A 140 -4.54 -13.54 -19.00
CA CYS A 140 -4.93 -14.20 -20.25
C CYS A 140 -4.21 -15.54 -20.55
N LEU A 141 -3.20 -15.93 -19.77
CA LEU A 141 -2.56 -17.26 -19.84
C LEU A 141 -3.01 -18.22 -18.72
N GLY A 142 -3.97 -17.80 -17.90
CA GLY A 142 -4.48 -18.59 -16.76
C GLY A 142 -3.62 -18.50 -15.49
N PHE A 143 -2.55 -17.70 -15.48
CA PHE A 143 -1.77 -17.51 -14.26
C PHE A 143 -2.55 -16.67 -13.24
N GLN A 144 -2.54 -17.13 -11.99
CA GLN A 144 -3.14 -16.47 -10.84
C GLN A 144 -2.12 -15.57 -10.15
N GLY A 145 -2.58 -14.50 -9.52
CA GLY A 145 -1.77 -13.61 -8.70
C GLY A 145 -2.61 -12.53 -8.04
N GLU A 146 -1.95 -11.55 -7.39
CA GLU A 146 -2.59 -10.56 -6.49
C GLU A 146 -3.60 -11.19 -5.50
N THR A 147 -3.31 -12.38 -4.95
CA THR A 147 -4.24 -13.05 -4.02
C THR A 147 -4.20 -12.36 -2.65
N VAL A 148 -5.25 -11.62 -2.33
CA VAL A 148 -5.41 -10.86 -1.09
C VAL A 148 -6.75 -11.15 -0.42
N ARG A 149 -6.73 -11.59 0.84
CA ARG A 149 -7.90 -11.47 1.71
C ARG A 149 -7.94 -10.06 2.30
N VAL A 150 -8.91 -9.27 1.93
CA VAL A 150 -9.21 -7.95 2.51
C VAL A 150 -10.07 -8.15 3.76
N ALA A 151 -9.80 -7.38 4.81
CA ALA A 151 -10.68 -7.25 5.97
C ALA A 151 -10.59 -5.82 6.53
N VAL A 152 -11.38 -5.51 7.56
CA VAL A 152 -11.38 -4.19 8.20
C VAL A 152 -9.97 -3.83 8.70
N GLY A 153 -9.49 -2.66 8.31
CA GLY A 153 -8.15 -2.13 8.58
C GLY A 153 -6.98 -2.77 7.82
N GLN A 154 -7.14 -3.93 7.14
CA GLN A 154 -6.00 -4.78 6.77
C GLN A 154 -6.17 -5.58 5.46
N MET A 155 -5.04 -5.83 4.78
CA MET A 155 -4.94 -6.75 3.64
C MET A 155 -3.97 -7.88 3.95
N PHE A 156 -4.46 -9.12 3.88
CA PHE A 156 -3.69 -10.33 4.16
C PHE A 156 -3.30 -11.01 2.84
N ARG A 157 -2.01 -10.99 2.53
CA ARG A 157 -1.42 -11.67 1.37
C ARG A 157 -1.01 -13.12 1.69
N ASN A 158 -1.44 -13.66 2.83
CA ASN A 158 -1.27 -15.07 3.20
C ASN A 158 -2.34 -16.01 2.62
N TRP A 159 -3.32 -15.43 1.90
CA TRP A 159 -4.32 -16.20 1.18
C TRP A 159 -3.74 -16.76 -0.12
N LEU A 160 -3.57 -18.08 -0.15
CA LEU A 160 -3.00 -18.84 -1.27
C LEU A 160 -4.05 -19.83 -1.80
N PRO A 161 -5.03 -19.36 -2.60
CA PRO A 161 -6.01 -20.24 -3.24
C PRO A 161 -5.34 -21.17 -4.25
N ALA A 162 -5.97 -22.31 -4.51
CA ALA A 162 -5.51 -23.33 -5.45
C ALA A 162 -6.55 -23.52 -6.57
N PHE A 163 -7.03 -22.41 -7.16
CA PHE A 163 -8.05 -22.47 -8.22
C PHE A 163 -7.56 -23.32 -9.40
N LYS A 164 -8.44 -24.16 -9.94
CA LYS A 164 -8.21 -24.81 -11.24
C LYS A 164 -8.60 -23.80 -12.29
N VAL A 165 -7.70 -23.50 -13.24
CA VAL A 165 -7.92 -22.51 -14.30
C VAL A 165 -7.47 -23.07 -15.64
N ALA A 166 -8.28 -22.87 -16.68
CA ALA A 166 -7.94 -23.14 -18.07
C ALA A 166 -8.35 -21.95 -18.94
N THR A 167 -7.54 -21.62 -19.96
CA THR A 167 -7.79 -20.48 -20.86
C THR A 167 -7.45 -20.81 -22.30
N ARG A 168 -8.16 -20.22 -23.26
CA ARG A 168 -7.81 -20.32 -24.69
C ARG A 168 -8.16 -19.06 -25.47
N LEU A 169 -7.58 -18.96 -26.67
CA LEU A 169 -8.06 -18.07 -27.73
C LEU A 169 -8.72 -18.94 -28.79
N THR A 170 -9.92 -18.55 -29.21
CA THR A 170 -10.64 -19.17 -30.32
C THR A 170 -10.10 -18.71 -31.68
N GLU A 171 -10.52 -19.38 -32.75
CA GLU A 171 -10.07 -19.06 -34.11
C GLU A 171 -10.46 -17.63 -34.54
N PRO A 172 -9.61 -16.93 -35.34
CA PRO A 172 -9.97 -15.64 -35.93
C PRO A 172 -11.29 -15.71 -36.72
N GLY A 173 -12.17 -14.72 -36.52
CA GLY A 173 -13.50 -14.67 -37.15
C GLY A 173 -14.62 -15.34 -36.35
N SER A 174 -14.32 -16.01 -35.23
CA SER A 174 -15.33 -16.64 -34.36
C SER A 174 -16.11 -15.66 -33.45
N ALA A 175 -15.73 -14.38 -33.44
CA ALA A 175 -16.38 -13.32 -32.68
C ALA A 175 -16.68 -12.09 -33.57
N PRO A 176 -17.47 -11.10 -33.09
CA PRO A 176 -17.87 -9.93 -33.90
C PRO A 176 -16.69 -9.21 -34.58
N ASN A 177 -16.99 -8.51 -35.69
CA ASN A 177 -16.02 -7.69 -36.43
C ASN A 177 -14.72 -8.43 -36.83
N GLY A 178 -14.81 -9.74 -37.10
CA GLY A 178 -13.68 -10.59 -37.48
C GLY A 178 -12.72 -10.93 -36.33
N GLY A 179 -13.09 -10.58 -35.09
CA GLY A 179 -12.32 -10.88 -33.88
C GLY A 179 -12.41 -12.35 -33.46
N ARG A 180 -12.00 -12.62 -32.23
CA ARG A 180 -12.08 -13.94 -31.59
C ARG A 180 -12.41 -13.79 -30.11
N TRP A 181 -12.88 -14.87 -29.49
CA TRP A 181 -13.04 -14.93 -28.04
C TRP A 181 -11.73 -15.33 -27.37
N TRP A 182 -11.34 -14.58 -26.33
CA TRP A 182 -10.59 -15.18 -25.23
C TRP A 182 -11.60 -15.78 -24.27
N GLU A 183 -11.36 -17.03 -23.87
CA GLU A 183 -12.20 -17.78 -22.95
C GLU A 183 -11.37 -18.28 -21.77
N CYS A 184 -11.97 -18.25 -20.59
CA CYS A 184 -11.40 -18.73 -19.35
C CYS A 184 -12.46 -19.46 -18.54
N GLU A 185 -12.06 -20.56 -17.93
CA GLU A 185 -12.83 -21.33 -16.98
C GLU A 185 -12.04 -21.47 -15.69
N ALA A 186 -12.72 -21.32 -14.56
CA ALA A 186 -12.14 -21.45 -13.24
C ALA A 186 -13.08 -22.19 -12.29
N ALA A 187 -12.52 -23.03 -11.42
CA ALA A 187 -13.23 -23.64 -10.30
C ALA A 187 -12.48 -23.39 -8.99
N ALA A 188 -13.24 -23.04 -7.97
CA ALA A 188 -12.76 -22.74 -6.63
C ALA A 188 -13.55 -23.56 -5.60
N THR A 189 -12.85 -24.19 -4.65
CA THR A 189 -13.48 -24.93 -3.56
C THR A 189 -13.92 -24.00 -2.42
N PRO A 190 -14.81 -24.42 -1.52
CA PRO A 190 -15.10 -23.70 -0.28
C PRO A 190 -13.85 -23.36 0.53
N LYS A 191 -12.83 -24.22 0.53
CA LYS A 191 -11.55 -23.99 1.19
C LYS A 191 -10.76 -22.84 0.56
N ASP A 192 -10.87 -22.63 -0.75
CA ASP A 192 -10.23 -21.51 -1.43
C ASP A 192 -10.81 -20.16 -1.01
N PHE A 193 -12.03 -20.10 -0.47
CA PHE A 193 -12.59 -18.90 0.21
C PHE A 193 -12.63 -19.04 1.73
N GLU A 194 -11.80 -19.94 2.26
CA GLU A 194 -11.62 -20.26 3.68
C GLU A 194 -12.92 -20.53 4.47
N LEU A 195 -13.92 -21.12 3.81
CA LEU A 195 -15.22 -21.49 4.39
C LEU A 195 -15.12 -22.76 5.24
N GLY A 196 -16.01 -22.88 6.22
CA GLY A 196 -16.05 -24.01 7.16
C GLY A 196 -16.79 -25.26 6.68
N GLY A 197 -17.37 -25.23 5.48
CA GLY A 197 -18.24 -26.29 4.95
C GLY A 197 -18.61 -26.07 3.48
N PRO A 198 -19.36 -27.01 2.87
CA PRO A 198 -19.71 -26.98 1.45
C PRO A 198 -20.60 -25.78 1.06
N HIS A 199 -20.71 -25.50 -0.23
CA HIS A 199 -21.70 -24.54 -0.73
C HIS A 199 -23.12 -25.09 -0.59
N GLN A 200 -24.09 -24.20 -0.35
CA GLN A 200 -25.50 -24.59 -0.25
C GLN A 200 -26.47 -23.53 -0.77
N ALA A 201 -27.68 -23.97 -1.14
CA ALA A 201 -28.76 -23.08 -1.52
C ALA A 201 -29.07 -22.05 -0.40
N GLY A 202 -29.28 -20.80 -0.81
CA GLY A 202 -29.48 -19.65 0.08
C GLY A 202 -28.19 -18.96 0.54
N ASP A 203 -27.00 -19.53 0.29
CA ASP A 203 -25.75 -18.79 0.47
C ASP A 203 -25.71 -17.60 -0.51
N THR A 204 -25.21 -16.45 -0.04
CA THR A 204 -25.11 -15.24 -0.85
C THR A 204 -23.67 -14.76 -0.98
N TRP A 205 -23.38 -14.06 -2.08
CA TRP A 205 -22.06 -13.57 -2.43
C TRP A 205 -22.17 -12.15 -2.99
N ARG A 206 -21.25 -11.28 -2.58
CA ARG A 206 -21.02 -9.99 -3.23
C ARG A 206 -19.86 -10.16 -4.21
N LEU A 207 -20.11 -9.89 -5.49
CA LEU A 207 -19.22 -10.27 -6.60
C LEU A 207 -18.87 -9.04 -7.46
N MET A 208 -17.59 -8.67 -7.48
CA MET A 208 -17.03 -7.76 -8.48
C MET A 208 -16.40 -8.60 -9.60
N LEU A 209 -16.93 -8.43 -10.82
CA LEU A 209 -16.59 -9.19 -12.01
C LEU A 209 -15.93 -8.24 -13.02
N GLY A 210 -14.60 -8.13 -12.98
CA GLY A 210 -13.80 -7.20 -13.78
C GLY A 210 -12.94 -7.85 -14.86
N PHE A 211 -12.58 -7.07 -15.89
CA PHE A 211 -11.67 -7.43 -16.97
C PHE A 211 -10.81 -6.22 -17.42
N ASN A 212 -9.48 -6.36 -17.35
CA ASN A 212 -8.43 -5.43 -17.79
C ASN A 212 -7.72 -6.00 -19.04
N HIS A 213 -7.13 -5.30 -20.02
CA HIS A 213 -7.08 -3.90 -20.40
C HIS A 213 -7.02 -3.81 -21.96
N MET A 214 -7.89 -4.53 -22.67
CA MET A 214 -7.78 -4.61 -24.14
C MET A 214 -8.51 -3.46 -24.86
N PRO A 215 -7.85 -2.74 -25.80
CA PRO A 215 -6.42 -2.75 -26.13
C PRO A 215 -5.62 -1.66 -25.38
N ILE A 216 -6.33 -0.77 -24.67
CA ILE A 216 -5.80 0.37 -23.89
C ILE A 216 -6.13 0.21 -22.40
N TRP A 217 -5.53 1.04 -21.54
CA TRP A 217 -5.82 1.06 -20.11
C TRP A 217 -7.29 1.38 -19.83
N LEU A 218 -8.07 0.34 -19.54
CA LEU A 218 -9.51 0.36 -19.29
C LEU A 218 -9.85 -0.74 -18.27
N GLN A 219 -10.20 -0.37 -17.03
CA GLN A 219 -10.74 -1.32 -16.05
C GLN A 219 -12.26 -1.40 -16.28
N ALA A 220 -12.75 -2.48 -16.87
CA ALA A 220 -14.18 -2.65 -17.10
C ALA A 220 -14.74 -3.75 -16.20
N ARG A 221 -15.95 -3.58 -15.66
CA ARG A 221 -16.61 -4.53 -14.77
C ARG A 221 -18.10 -4.60 -15.00
N ILE A 222 -18.76 -5.67 -14.53
CA ILE A 222 -20.21 -5.61 -14.32
C ILE A 222 -20.51 -4.43 -13.34
N PRO A 223 -21.55 -3.62 -13.59
CA PRO A 223 -21.85 -2.41 -12.80
C PRO A 223 -21.91 -2.64 -11.28
N ALA A 224 -21.38 -1.69 -10.51
CA ALA A 224 -21.36 -1.72 -9.06
C ALA A 224 -21.43 -0.30 -8.47
N ALA A 225 -22.01 -0.14 -7.28
CA ALA A 225 -22.19 1.16 -6.62
C ALA A 225 -20.92 1.69 -5.94
N THR A 226 -19.91 0.85 -5.72
CA THR A 226 -18.70 1.15 -4.94
C THR A 226 -17.41 0.88 -5.72
N SER A 227 -16.25 1.23 -5.15
CA SER A 227 -14.93 0.99 -5.75
C SER A 227 -14.48 -0.48 -5.66
N TYR A 228 -13.39 -0.85 -6.35
CA TYR A 228 -12.84 -2.22 -6.37
C TYR A 228 -12.36 -2.75 -5.00
N PHE A 229 -12.45 -1.96 -3.92
CA PHE A 229 -12.06 -2.37 -2.57
C PHE A 229 -13.19 -2.36 -1.52
N ASP A 230 -14.34 -1.72 -1.80
CA ASP A 230 -15.52 -1.78 -0.92
C ASP A 230 -16.56 -2.78 -1.47
N PRO A 231 -16.73 -3.97 -0.87
CA PRO A 231 -17.65 -5.00 -1.36
C PRO A 231 -19.14 -4.73 -1.08
N SER A 232 -19.50 -3.66 -0.36
CA SER A 232 -20.91 -3.38 -0.02
C SER A 232 -21.79 -3.11 -1.24
N GLY A 233 -21.23 -2.47 -2.29
CA GLY A 233 -21.92 -2.11 -3.53
C GLY A 233 -21.73 -3.07 -4.70
N TYR A 234 -21.17 -4.29 -4.49
CA TYR A 234 -20.98 -5.28 -5.55
C TYR A 234 -22.26 -6.02 -5.92
N CYS A 235 -22.23 -6.71 -7.07
CA CYS A 235 -23.34 -7.53 -7.54
C CYS A 235 -23.74 -8.58 -6.50
N LEU A 236 -25.03 -8.80 -6.29
CA LEU A 236 -25.52 -9.81 -5.35
C LEU A 236 -25.82 -11.13 -6.07
N GLY A 237 -24.97 -12.12 -5.87
CA GLY A 237 -25.22 -13.51 -6.28
C GLY A 237 -25.88 -14.30 -5.15
N THR A 238 -26.91 -15.08 -5.46
CA THR A 238 -27.56 -16.01 -4.51
C THR A 238 -27.50 -17.43 -5.05
N LEU A 239 -26.91 -18.37 -4.31
CA LEU A 239 -26.88 -19.78 -4.69
C LEU A 239 -28.30 -20.37 -4.61
N VAL A 240 -28.78 -20.98 -5.71
CA VAL A 240 -30.12 -21.56 -5.80
C VAL A 240 -30.11 -22.98 -6.37
N GLU A 241 -31.14 -23.75 -6.01
CA GLU A 241 -31.52 -25.00 -6.66
C GLU A 241 -32.90 -24.85 -7.30
N ASN A 242 -33.23 -25.77 -8.22
CA ASN A 242 -34.56 -25.87 -8.85
C ASN A 242 -35.09 -24.52 -9.39
N ALA A 243 -34.23 -23.80 -10.10
CA ALA A 243 -34.49 -22.46 -10.63
C ALA A 243 -33.97 -22.37 -12.07
N PRO A 244 -34.65 -21.66 -12.98
CA PRO A 244 -34.14 -21.43 -14.32
C PRO A 244 -32.80 -20.68 -14.31
N ALA A 245 -31.82 -21.20 -15.05
CA ALA A 245 -30.51 -20.59 -15.27
C ALA A 245 -30.64 -19.48 -16.32
N VAL A 246 -30.67 -18.22 -15.89
CA VAL A 246 -30.88 -17.06 -16.77
C VAL A 246 -29.56 -16.53 -17.31
N GLN A 247 -29.48 -16.34 -18.62
CA GLN A 247 -28.32 -15.84 -19.35
C GLN A 247 -28.71 -14.58 -20.12
N VAL A 248 -28.14 -13.43 -19.76
CA VAL A 248 -28.35 -12.15 -20.47
C VAL A 248 -27.07 -11.74 -21.17
N LEU A 249 -27.07 -11.89 -22.49
CA LEU A 249 -25.89 -11.85 -23.33
C LEU A 249 -25.86 -10.59 -24.21
N MET A 250 -24.76 -9.84 -24.14
CA MET A 250 -24.46 -8.69 -25.02
C MET A 250 -23.27 -9.02 -25.95
N ASP A 251 -23.27 -10.22 -26.52
CA ASP A 251 -22.13 -10.77 -27.27
C ASP A 251 -22.07 -10.34 -28.76
N THR A 252 -22.99 -9.49 -29.21
CA THR A 252 -23.14 -9.07 -30.61
C THR A 252 -22.84 -7.59 -30.82
N LEU A 253 -22.27 -7.25 -31.99
CA LEU A 253 -22.19 -5.88 -32.51
C LEU A 253 -22.95 -5.83 -33.85
N PRO A 254 -23.70 -4.74 -34.17
CA PRO A 254 -23.77 -3.49 -33.43
C PRO A 254 -24.53 -3.57 -32.09
N GLY A 255 -24.03 -2.88 -31.07
CA GLY A 255 -24.59 -2.86 -29.71
C GLY A 255 -25.19 -1.52 -29.27
N PRO A 256 -25.51 -1.34 -27.97
CA PRO A 256 -26.08 -0.08 -27.45
C PRO A 256 -25.20 1.14 -27.69
N CYS A 257 -23.87 0.96 -27.64
CA CYS A 257 -22.88 1.98 -27.95
C CYS A 257 -22.88 2.41 -29.44
N GLU A 258 -23.54 1.65 -30.32
CA GLU A 258 -23.71 1.92 -31.76
C GLU A 258 -25.18 2.24 -32.10
N GLY A 259 -25.98 2.62 -31.10
CA GLY A 259 -27.39 3.01 -31.28
C GLY A 259 -28.35 1.83 -31.51
N THR A 260 -27.98 0.61 -31.11
CA THR A 260 -28.81 -0.59 -31.25
C THR A 260 -29.09 -1.22 -29.89
N ALA A 261 -30.36 -1.29 -29.49
CA ALA A 261 -30.78 -2.08 -28.34
C ALA A 261 -30.65 -3.57 -28.67
N ALA A 262 -29.54 -4.17 -28.25
CA ALA A 262 -29.18 -5.55 -28.53
C ALA A 262 -28.90 -6.34 -27.24
N ALA A 263 -29.63 -7.44 -27.04
CA ALA A 263 -29.39 -8.42 -25.98
C ALA A 263 -30.08 -9.76 -26.30
N THR A 264 -29.43 -10.87 -25.97
CA THR A 264 -30.03 -12.21 -26.00
C THR A 264 -30.37 -12.66 -24.58
N PHE A 265 -31.61 -13.06 -24.36
CA PHE A 265 -32.11 -13.61 -23.11
C PHE A 265 -32.34 -15.10 -23.31
N ARG A 266 -31.42 -15.93 -22.83
CA ARG A 266 -31.54 -17.39 -22.81
C ARG A 266 -31.87 -17.83 -21.39
N ALA A 267 -32.65 -18.89 -21.24
CA ALA A 267 -32.84 -19.56 -19.96
C ALA A 267 -32.88 -21.06 -20.13
N PHE A 268 -32.21 -21.82 -19.25
CA PHE A 268 -32.34 -23.27 -19.13
C PHE A 268 -33.14 -23.63 -17.87
N ASN A 269 -34.12 -24.52 -17.99
CA ASN A 269 -34.94 -24.96 -16.88
C ASN A 269 -34.52 -26.35 -16.40
N PRO A 270 -33.93 -26.52 -15.19
CA PRO A 270 -33.49 -27.82 -14.69
C PRO A 270 -34.64 -28.71 -14.18
N THR A 271 -35.85 -28.16 -14.04
CA THR A 271 -36.99 -28.82 -13.38
C THR A 271 -37.81 -29.69 -14.38
N PRO A 272 -38.65 -30.63 -13.89
CA PRO A 272 -39.52 -31.44 -14.75
C PRO A 272 -40.79 -30.70 -15.22
N ASP A 273 -41.07 -29.50 -14.72
CA ASP A 273 -42.24 -28.69 -15.04
C ASP A 273 -41.85 -27.46 -15.87
N PRO A 274 -42.70 -26.92 -16.77
CA PRO A 274 -42.37 -25.75 -17.56
C PRO A 274 -42.27 -24.49 -16.71
N ALA A 275 -41.19 -23.72 -16.87
CA ALA A 275 -41.00 -22.44 -16.17
C ALA A 275 -41.51 -21.27 -17.02
N LYS A 276 -42.13 -20.27 -16.38
CA LYS A 276 -42.65 -19.07 -17.06
C LYS A 276 -41.93 -17.84 -16.56
N LEU A 277 -41.10 -17.27 -17.43
CA LEU A 277 -40.29 -16.09 -17.14
C LEU A 277 -40.93 -14.83 -17.72
N SER A 278 -40.83 -13.72 -16.99
CA SER A 278 -41.12 -12.38 -17.48
C SER A 278 -39.83 -11.59 -17.62
N ILE A 279 -39.56 -11.08 -18.82
CA ILE A 279 -38.37 -10.31 -19.18
C ILE A 279 -38.80 -8.87 -19.43
N LEU A 280 -38.30 -7.94 -18.62
CA LEU A 280 -38.41 -6.51 -18.84
C LEU A 280 -37.08 -5.99 -19.39
N VAL A 281 -37.16 -5.25 -20.50
CA VAL A 281 -36.07 -4.44 -21.05
C VAL A 281 -36.51 -2.99 -21.12
N HIS A 282 -35.72 -2.09 -20.53
CA HIS A 282 -36.04 -0.68 -20.43
C HIS A 282 -34.81 0.18 -20.69
N TYR A 283 -34.85 0.98 -21.75
CA TYR A 283 -33.88 2.03 -22.05
C TYR A 283 -34.52 3.39 -21.76
N VAL A 284 -33.79 4.27 -21.06
CA VAL A 284 -34.28 5.58 -20.63
C VAL A 284 -33.27 6.67 -20.98
N HIS A 285 -33.75 7.74 -21.63
CA HIS A 285 -32.99 8.96 -21.94
C HIS A 285 -33.94 10.16 -21.70
N GLN A 286 -33.85 10.76 -20.50
CA GLN A 286 -34.77 11.79 -19.94
C GLN A 286 -36.22 11.32 -19.75
N SER A 287 -36.73 10.49 -20.66
CA SER A 287 -38.00 9.78 -20.69
C SER A 287 -37.78 8.38 -21.26
N ASP A 288 -38.83 7.57 -21.39
CA ASP A 288 -38.75 6.27 -22.05
C ASP A 288 -38.17 6.40 -23.47
N LEU A 289 -37.15 5.59 -23.75
CA LEU A 289 -36.51 5.48 -25.07
C LEU A 289 -36.93 4.18 -25.76
N LEU A 290 -36.92 3.06 -25.02
CA LEU A 290 -37.42 1.76 -25.48
C LEU A 290 -37.89 0.95 -24.27
N LYS A 291 -39.10 0.39 -24.31
CA LYS A 291 -39.57 -0.57 -23.31
C LYS A 291 -40.13 -1.82 -23.98
N ARG A 292 -39.75 -3.00 -23.48
CA ARG A 292 -40.26 -4.31 -23.92
C ARG A 292 -40.55 -5.15 -22.68
N GLU A 293 -41.69 -5.82 -22.67
CA GLU A 293 -42.07 -6.83 -21.69
C GLU A 293 -42.39 -8.10 -22.48
N GLN A 294 -41.65 -9.18 -22.21
CA GLN A 294 -41.70 -10.43 -22.97
C GLN A 294 -41.88 -11.61 -22.00
N ALA A 295 -42.91 -12.42 -22.24
CA ALA A 295 -43.01 -13.73 -21.60
C ALA A 295 -42.13 -14.76 -22.32
N LEU A 296 -41.36 -15.55 -21.59
CA LEU A 296 -40.57 -16.66 -22.11
C LEU A 296 -40.94 -17.94 -21.36
N GLU A 297 -41.57 -18.88 -22.07
CA GLU A 297 -41.89 -20.22 -21.55
C GLU A 297 -40.70 -21.16 -21.84
N VAL A 298 -40.15 -21.74 -20.77
CA VAL A 298 -38.95 -22.57 -20.80
C VAL A 298 -39.34 -24.03 -20.53
N PRO A 299 -39.30 -24.93 -21.54
CA PRO A 299 -39.77 -26.30 -21.37
C PRO A 299 -38.95 -27.08 -20.32
N PRO A 300 -39.51 -28.16 -19.74
CA PRO A 300 -38.80 -29.03 -18.81
C PRO A 300 -37.45 -29.51 -19.37
N ARG A 301 -36.38 -29.40 -18.56
CA ARG A 301 -35.01 -29.87 -18.88
C ARG A 301 -34.46 -29.34 -20.22
N ALA A 302 -34.94 -28.18 -20.67
CA ALA A 302 -34.60 -27.58 -21.95
C ALA A 302 -34.23 -26.10 -21.79
N ALA A 303 -33.68 -25.52 -22.85
CA ALA A 303 -33.44 -24.08 -22.96
C ALA A 303 -34.44 -23.41 -23.89
N ALA A 304 -34.79 -22.16 -23.58
CA ALA A 304 -35.51 -21.24 -24.46
C ALA A 304 -34.75 -19.93 -24.60
N GLU A 305 -35.04 -19.17 -25.66
CA GLU A 305 -34.32 -17.97 -26.04
C GLU A 305 -35.27 -16.89 -26.57
N TRP A 306 -35.01 -15.63 -26.20
CA TRP A 306 -35.54 -14.45 -26.87
C TRP A 306 -34.39 -13.49 -27.22
N LYS A 307 -34.45 -12.86 -28.39
CA LYS A 307 -33.43 -11.93 -28.89
C LYS A 307 -34.05 -10.56 -29.16
N LEU A 308 -33.51 -9.54 -28.49
CA LEU A 308 -33.74 -8.14 -28.82
C LEU A 308 -32.61 -7.67 -29.75
N ASN A 309 -32.97 -7.07 -30.88
CA ASN A 309 -32.05 -6.42 -31.81
C ASN A 309 -32.81 -5.33 -32.58
N GLU A 310 -33.03 -4.19 -31.92
CA GLU A 310 -33.80 -3.06 -32.44
C GLU A 310 -32.93 -1.79 -32.46
N LYS A 311 -32.98 -0.98 -33.52
CA LYS A 311 -32.37 0.36 -33.48
C LYS A 311 -33.07 1.22 -32.42
N LEU A 312 -32.32 2.09 -31.74
CA LEU A 312 -32.92 3.04 -30.80
C LEU A 312 -33.94 3.95 -31.54
N PRO A 313 -35.16 4.18 -31.01
CA PRO A 313 -36.21 4.90 -31.74
C PRO A 313 -35.92 6.37 -32.06
N ARG A 314 -34.94 6.98 -31.39
CA ARG A 314 -34.42 8.32 -31.66
C ARG A 314 -32.92 8.35 -31.40
N ASP A 315 -32.22 9.24 -32.09
CA ASP A 315 -30.84 9.59 -31.73
C ASP A 315 -30.82 10.31 -30.37
N ILE A 316 -29.83 9.99 -29.55
CA ILE A 316 -29.59 10.59 -28.23
C ILE A 316 -28.30 11.43 -28.21
N GLY A 317 -27.61 11.56 -29.35
CA GLY A 317 -26.42 12.37 -29.52
C GLY A 317 -25.28 11.92 -28.61
N GLN A 318 -24.80 12.84 -27.77
CA GLN A 318 -23.72 12.59 -26.79
C GLN A 318 -24.23 12.58 -25.34
N ASP A 319 -25.54 12.52 -25.13
CA ASP A 319 -26.15 12.44 -23.81
C ASP A 319 -25.95 11.07 -23.17
N THR A 320 -25.96 11.03 -21.84
CA THR A 320 -26.00 9.78 -21.09
C THR A 320 -27.42 9.24 -21.05
N ALA A 321 -27.59 7.97 -21.42
CA ALA A 321 -28.81 7.20 -21.25
C ALA A 321 -28.57 6.03 -20.30
N SER A 322 -29.61 5.29 -19.93
CA SER A 322 -29.51 4.11 -19.07
C SER A 322 -30.26 2.91 -19.62
N ILE A 323 -29.81 1.72 -19.23
CA ILE A 323 -30.38 0.42 -19.56
C ILE A 323 -30.74 -0.27 -18.25
N ALA A 324 -31.93 -0.85 -18.15
CA ALA A 324 -32.34 -1.74 -17.08
C ALA A 324 -32.92 -3.02 -17.68
N TYR A 325 -32.45 -4.17 -17.20
CA TYR A 325 -33.01 -5.49 -17.50
C TYR A 325 -33.48 -6.16 -16.21
N ARG A 326 -34.61 -6.87 -16.29
CA ARG A 326 -35.15 -7.66 -15.17
C ARG A 326 -35.75 -8.96 -15.70
N VAL A 327 -35.43 -10.09 -15.08
CA VAL A 327 -36.00 -11.40 -15.39
C VAL A 327 -36.59 -11.99 -14.10
N THR A 328 -37.88 -12.34 -14.12
CA THR A 328 -38.59 -12.90 -12.96
C THR A 328 -39.34 -14.18 -13.30
N GLU A 329 -39.49 -15.04 -12.31
CA GLU A 329 -40.35 -16.23 -12.29
C GLU A 329 -41.47 -15.98 -11.26
N GLY A 330 -42.63 -15.54 -11.73
CA GLY A 330 -43.65 -14.96 -10.84
C GLY A 330 -43.09 -13.76 -10.06
N SER A 331 -43.14 -13.82 -8.73
CA SER A 331 -42.56 -12.81 -7.82
C SER A 331 -41.06 -13.01 -7.53
N ARG A 332 -40.46 -14.12 -7.96
CA ARG A 332 -39.03 -14.41 -7.75
C ARG A 332 -38.21 -13.69 -8.80
N GLU A 333 -37.34 -12.77 -8.39
CA GLU A 333 -36.36 -12.17 -9.30
C GLU A 333 -35.19 -13.14 -9.51
N LEU A 334 -34.88 -13.46 -10.76
CA LEU A 334 -33.77 -14.35 -11.14
C LEU A 334 -32.56 -13.57 -11.63
N LEU A 335 -32.77 -12.42 -12.28
CA LEU A 335 -31.69 -11.51 -12.69
C LEU A 335 -32.18 -10.06 -12.79
N ARG A 336 -31.35 -9.12 -12.32
CA ARG A 336 -31.44 -7.68 -12.59
C ARG A 336 -30.09 -7.16 -13.06
N TYR A 337 -30.10 -6.28 -14.05
CA TYR A 337 -28.94 -5.54 -14.56
C TYR A 337 -29.29 -4.06 -14.76
N PHE A 338 -28.34 -3.17 -14.51
CA PHE A 338 -28.47 -1.74 -14.79
C PHE A 338 -27.12 -1.12 -15.18
N ALA A 339 -27.08 -0.31 -16.23
CA ALA A 339 -25.89 0.44 -16.65
C ALA A 339 -26.25 1.79 -17.29
N TYR A 340 -25.31 2.73 -17.24
CA TYR A 340 -25.33 3.94 -18.08
C TYR A 340 -24.64 3.66 -19.42
N PHE A 341 -25.02 4.36 -20.48
CA PHE A 341 -24.36 4.27 -21.79
C PHE A 341 -24.45 5.58 -22.58
N LYS A 342 -23.66 5.66 -23.66
CA LYS A 342 -23.72 6.69 -24.69
C LYS A 342 -23.64 6.04 -26.07
N VAL A 343 -24.08 6.76 -27.10
CA VAL A 343 -23.85 6.37 -28.50
C VAL A 343 -22.54 7.01 -28.98
N GLY A 344 -21.68 6.21 -29.62
CA GLY A 344 -20.32 6.59 -29.99
C GLY A 344 -19.28 6.30 -28.91
N TYR A 345 -18.03 6.10 -29.35
CA TYR A 345 -16.87 5.78 -28.52
C TYR A 345 -15.56 6.02 -29.28
N ASP A 346 -14.42 6.03 -28.58
CA ASP A 346 -13.10 6.09 -29.21
C ASP A 346 -12.81 4.83 -30.01
N GLU A 347 -12.46 4.96 -31.30
CA GLU A 347 -12.07 3.84 -32.17
C GLU A 347 -10.92 3.01 -31.59
N ALA A 348 -10.07 3.61 -30.74
CA ALA A 348 -9.01 2.90 -30.04
C ALA A 348 -9.52 1.76 -29.14
N LEU A 349 -10.81 1.73 -28.77
CA LEU A 349 -11.41 0.63 -28.01
C LEU A 349 -11.71 -0.62 -28.86
N VAL A 350 -11.80 -0.48 -30.19
CA VAL A 350 -12.25 -1.54 -31.11
C VAL A 350 -11.27 -1.85 -32.26
N LYS A 351 -10.11 -1.18 -32.31
CA LYS A 351 -9.10 -1.40 -33.35
C LYS A 351 -7.70 -1.63 -32.75
N HIS A 352 -7.04 -2.71 -33.16
CA HIS A 352 -5.61 -2.92 -32.87
C HIS A 352 -4.72 -2.33 -33.97
N LYS A 353 -3.63 -1.67 -33.56
CA LYS A 353 -2.53 -1.27 -34.44
C LYS A 353 -1.31 -2.16 -34.14
N PRO A 354 -0.87 -3.04 -35.06
CA PRO A 354 0.27 -3.91 -34.84
C PRO A 354 1.56 -3.13 -34.48
N PRO A 355 2.45 -3.71 -33.65
CA PRO A 355 3.76 -3.12 -33.39
C PRO A 355 4.59 -3.05 -34.69
N LYS A 356 5.39 -1.99 -34.85
CA LYS A 356 6.33 -1.85 -35.98
C LYS A 356 7.56 -2.75 -35.85
N GLU A 357 7.91 -3.12 -34.63
CA GLU A 357 9.09 -3.91 -34.28
C GLU A 357 8.76 -5.40 -34.29
N ALA A 358 9.65 -6.24 -34.81
CA ALA A 358 9.42 -7.68 -34.95
C ALA A 358 9.32 -8.43 -33.60
N PHE A 359 9.87 -7.86 -32.53
CA PHE A 359 9.70 -8.29 -31.14
C PHE A 359 9.96 -7.08 -30.22
N PRO A 360 9.36 -7.00 -29.02
CA PRO A 360 9.67 -5.93 -28.09
C PRO A 360 11.13 -5.98 -27.63
N PHE A 361 11.86 -4.91 -27.91
CA PHE A 361 13.26 -4.75 -27.57
C PHE A 361 13.50 -3.51 -26.70
N SER A 362 14.45 -3.61 -25.77
CA SER A 362 14.96 -2.46 -25.04
C SER A 362 16.44 -2.65 -24.68
N ALA A 363 17.23 -1.60 -24.89
CA ALA A 363 18.55 -1.46 -24.31
C ALA A 363 18.61 -0.14 -23.54
N THR A 364 18.88 -0.19 -22.24
CA THR A 364 18.92 1.01 -21.38
C THR A 364 20.31 1.19 -20.80
N PHE A 365 20.93 2.34 -21.06
CA PHE A 365 22.29 2.66 -20.62
C PHE A 365 22.29 3.41 -19.29
N ASN A 366 23.11 2.97 -18.33
CA ASN A 366 23.44 3.73 -17.12
C ASN A 366 24.72 4.54 -17.36
N PRO A 367 24.66 5.88 -17.39
CA PRO A 367 25.82 6.73 -17.71
C PRO A 367 26.90 6.77 -16.63
N ILE A 368 26.54 6.50 -15.37
CA ILE A 368 27.44 6.59 -14.21
C ILE A 368 28.27 5.31 -14.07
N ARG A 369 27.60 4.17 -14.22
CA ARG A 369 28.17 2.82 -14.03
C ARG A 369 28.71 2.23 -15.32
N SER A 370 28.50 2.90 -16.45
CA SER A 370 28.87 2.45 -17.79
C SER A 370 28.32 1.04 -18.10
N SER A 371 27.05 0.79 -17.75
CA SER A 371 26.41 -0.53 -17.91
C SER A 371 25.16 -0.45 -18.79
N LEU A 372 24.84 -1.53 -19.48
CA LEU A 372 23.74 -1.63 -20.43
C LEU A 372 22.85 -2.83 -20.09
N LEU A 373 21.58 -2.59 -19.76
CA LEU A 373 20.59 -3.64 -19.62
C LEU A 373 19.97 -3.91 -20.99
N VAL A 374 20.25 -5.08 -21.56
CA VAL A 374 19.68 -5.53 -22.84
C VAL A 374 18.53 -6.50 -22.52
N SER A 375 17.36 -6.30 -23.12
CA SER A 375 16.19 -7.17 -22.94
C SER A 375 15.41 -7.31 -24.25
N GLY A 376 15.08 -8.54 -24.65
CA GLY A 376 14.22 -8.85 -25.80
C GLY A 376 13.21 -9.95 -25.46
N ASP A 377 11.95 -9.74 -25.83
CA ASP A 377 10.82 -10.60 -25.43
C ASP A 377 10.28 -11.42 -26.62
N ALA A 378 10.50 -12.73 -26.61
CA ALA A 378 10.06 -13.64 -27.67
C ALA A 378 8.57 -14.02 -27.60
N TYR A 379 7.84 -13.65 -26.53
CA TYR A 379 6.42 -14.02 -26.37
C TYR A 379 5.52 -13.55 -27.52
N TYR A 380 5.86 -12.44 -28.19
CA TYR A 380 5.04 -11.91 -29.30
C TYR A 380 5.32 -12.57 -30.66
N LEU A 381 6.29 -13.49 -30.75
CA LEU A 381 6.44 -14.35 -31.92
C LEU A 381 5.21 -15.27 -32.10
N GLY A 382 5.02 -15.77 -33.33
CA GLY A 382 4.01 -16.80 -33.63
C GLY A 382 4.27 -18.11 -32.87
N GLN A 383 5.55 -18.46 -32.67
CA GLN A 383 6.00 -19.56 -31.82
C GLN A 383 7.07 -19.04 -30.86
N PRO A 384 6.71 -18.65 -29.61
CA PRO A 384 7.66 -18.09 -28.64
C PRO A 384 8.85 -19.02 -28.35
N ASP A 385 8.59 -20.33 -28.25
CA ASP A 385 9.60 -21.34 -27.98
C ASP A 385 10.52 -21.66 -29.17
N ALA A 386 10.30 -21.06 -30.35
CA ALA A 386 11.24 -21.14 -31.46
C ALA A 386 12.51 -20.30 -31.22
N ALA A 387 12.46 -19.31 -30.32
CA ALA A 387 13.62 -18.50 -29.96
C ALA A 387 14.65 -19.32 -29.16
N LYS A 388 15.92 -19.23 -29.57
CA LYS A 388 17.07 -19.90 -28.95
C LYS A 388 17.92 -18.95 -28.10
N ALA A 389 18.15 -17.73 -28.59
CA ALA A 389 18.99 -16.73 -27.94
C ALA A 389 18.71 -15.32 -28.47
N LEU A 390 19.12 -14.28 -27.73
CA LEU A 390 19.16 -12.90 -28.21
C LEU A 390 20.62 -12.49 -28.46
N ARG A 391 20.98 -12.26 -29.72
CA ARG A 391 22.28 -11.66 -30.09
C ARG A 391 22.17 -10.15 -30.06
N TYR A 392 23.14 -9.44 -29.49
CA TYR A 392 23.20 -7.98 -29.49
C TYR A 392 24.56 -7.46 -29.96
N ARG A 393 24.59 -6.23 -30.49
CA ARG A 393 25.80 -5.44 -30.74
C ARG A 393 25.58 -3.96 -30.39
N VAL A 394 26.61 -3.32 -29.84
CA VAL A 394 26.66 -1.89 -29.49
C VAL A 394 27.70 -1.23 -30.37
N VAL A 395 27.31 -0.23 -31.17
CA VAL A 395 28.18 0.42 -32.16
C VAL A 395 28.12 1.93 -31.98
N ARG A 396 29.26 2.62 -31.95
CA ARG A 396 29.30 4.09 -31.93
C ARG A 396 28.96 4.63 -33.31
N GLU A 397 28.11 5.64 -33.40
CA GLU A 397 27.76 6.29 -34.66
C GLU A 397 29.02 6.76 -35.41
N GLY A 398 29.06 6.55 -36.73
CA GLY A 398 30.25 6.82 -37.56
C GLY A 398 31.38 5.79 -37.45
N THR A 399 31.21 4.69 -36.69
CA THR A 399 32.21 3.61 -36.59
C THR A 399 31.65 2.26 -37.02
N ALA A 400 32.49 1.39 -37.58
CA ALA A 400 32.08 0.02 -37.99
C ALA A 400 32.37 -1.05 -36.93
N ARG A 401 33.24 -0.77 -35.95
CA ARG A 401 33.67 -1.73 -34.92
C ARG A 401 32.70 -1.69 -33.72
N PRO A 402 32.16 -2.84 -33.25
CA PRO A 402 31.36 -2.85 -32.04
C PRO A 402 32.20 -2.50 -30.81
N MET A 403 31.59 -1.73 -29.90
CA MET A 403 32.13 -1.42 -28.57
C MET A 403 31.86 -2.56 -27.57
N ALA A 404 30.77 -3.30 -27.79
CA ALA A 404 30.42 -4.54 -27.12
C ALA A 404 29.50 -5.37 -28.02
N GLU A 405 29.58 -6.69 -27.95
CA GLU A 405 28.66 -7.62 -28.61
C GLU A 405 28.57 -8.92 -27.82
N GLY A 406 27.48 -9.67 -27.97
CA GLY A 406 27.28 -10.90 -27.22
C GLY A 406 25.98 -11.63 -27.54
N VAL A 407 25.77 -12.76 -26.85
CA VAL A 407 24.61 -13.64 -27.03
C VAL A 407 24.05 -14.04 -25.68
N ILE A 408 22.80 -13.67 -25.42
CA ILE A 408 22.05 -14.02 -24.21
C ILE A 408 21.29 -15.31 -24.51
N GLY A 409 21.78 -16.44 -24.00
CA GLY A 409 21.27 -17.79 -24.33
C GLY A 409 20.19 -18.34 -23.40
N ARG A 410 19.96 -17.72 -22.24
CA ARG A 410 18.97 -18.18 -21.24
C ARG A 410 17.77 -17.23 -21.20
N PRO A 411 16.58 -17.64 -21.64
CA PRO A 411 15.36 -16.88 -21.41
C PRO A 411 14.81 -17.15 -20.00
N VAL A 412 14.13 -16.16 -19.44
CA VAL A 412 13.20 -16.29 -18.32
C VAL A 412 11.84 -15.87 -18.84
N THR A 413 10.83 -16.73 -18.76
CA THR A 413 9.46 -16.45 -19.27
C THR A 413 9.42 -15.84 -20.68
N HIS A 414 10.17 -16.45 -21.62
CA HIS A 414 10.39 -16.00 -23.01
C HIS A 414 11.15 -14.68 -23.18
N THR A 415 11.60 -14.05 -22.10
CA THR A 415 12.44 -12.83 -22.14
C THR A 415 13.91 -13.19 -21.99
N PHE A 416 14.71 -12.82 -22.99
CA PHE A 416 16.17 -12.84 -22.90
C PHE A 416 16.64 -11.51 -22.33
N ARG A 417 17.38 -11.52 -21.21
CA ARG A 417 17.85 -10.30 -20.53
C ARG A 417 19.22 -10.52 -19.91
N ASP A 418 20.08 -9.50 -19.97
CA ASP A 418 21.36 -9.48 -19.27
C ASP A 418 21.83 -8.04 -18.97
N LEU A 419 22.63 -7.89 -17.91
CA LEU A 419 23.27 -6.63 -17.51
C LEU A 419 24.75 -6.64 -17.94
N ILE A 420 25.04 -5.91 -19.01
CA ILE A 420 26.34 -5.90 -19.65
C ILE A 420 27.16 -4.74 -19.10
N GLN A 421 28.33 -5.02 -18.51
CA GLN A 421 29.30 -3.98 -18.21
C GLN A 421 29.98 -3.53 -19.51
N LEU A 422 29.84 -2.25 -19.87
CA LEU A 422 30.54 -1.67 -21.01
C LEU A 422 31.91 -1.12 -20.59
N PRO A 423 32.89 -1.06 -21.50
CA PRO A 423 34.08 -0.23 -21.31
C PRO A 423 33.68 1.23 -21.12
N ARG A 424 34.57 2.05 -20.56
CA ARG A 424 34.34 3.50 -20.42
C ARG A 424 34.13 4.13 -21.80
N LEU A 425 32.92 4.61 -22.06
CA LEU A 425 32.54 5.23 -23.32
C LEU A 425 32.96 6.71 -23.36
N GLY A 426 33.33 7.19 -24.55
CA GLY A 426 33.49 8.62 -24.84
C GLY A 426 32.17 9.28 -25.23
N GLU A 427 32.14 10.61 -25.27
CA GLU A 427 30.96 11.40 -25.69
C GLU A 427 30.47 10.99 -27.09
N GLY A 428 29.15 10.96 -27.29
CA GLY A 428 28.49 10.69 -28.57
C GLY A 428 27.41 9.61 -28.51
N LYS A 429 26.88 9.27 -29.68
CA LYS A 429 25.74 8.36 -29.85
C LYS A 429 26.17 6.92 -30.14
N TYR A 430 25.40 5.99 -29.60
CA TYR A 430 25.63 4.55 -29.69
C TYR A 430 24.34 3.85 -30.09
N ALA A 431 24.36 3.14 -31.21
CA ALA A 431 23.29 2.24 -31.61
C ALA A 431 23.44 0.91 -30.86
N VAL A 432 22.32 0.34 -30.41
CA VAL A 432 22.23 -1.03 -29.91
C VAL A 432 21.27 -1.78 -30.79
N GLU A 433 21.77 -2.82 -31.46
CA GLU A 433 21.00 -3.67 -32.34
C GLU A 433 20.88 -5.06 -31.74
N ALA A 434 19.71 -5.69 -31.83
CA ALA A 434 19.53 -7.07 -31.40
C ALA A 434 18.70 -7.91 -32.37
N SER A 435 19.00 -9.21 -32.42
CA SER A 435 18.25 -10.20 -33.20
C SER A 435 17.95 -11.42 -32.33
N LEU A 436 16.70 -11.90 -32.37
CA LEU A 436 16.36 -13.21 -31.82
C LEU A 436 16.86 -14.28 -32.80
N LEU A 437 17.80 -15.12 -32.36
CA LEU A 437 18.24 -16.30 -33.08
C LEU A 437 17.23 -17.42 -32.85
N LEU A 438 16.73 -18.05 -33.90
CA LEU A 438 15.77 -19.14 -33.82
C LEU A 438 16.45 -20.52 -33.81
N LYS A 439 15.72 -21.54 -33.37
CA LYS A 439 16.20 -22.94 -33.28
C LYS A 439 16.49 -23.57 -34.65
N ASP A 440 15.85 -23.07 -35.72
CA ASP A 440 16.06 -23.49 -37.12
C ASP A 440 17.31 -22.85 -37.78
N GLY A 441 18.02 -21.96 -37.07
CA GLY A 441 19.19 -21.24 -37.57
C GLY A 441 18.88 -19.89 -38.24
N THR A 442 17.60 -19.53 -38.41
CA THR A 442 17.20 -18.20 -38.88
C THR A 442 17.27 -17.15 -37.75
N ALA A 443 17.03 -15.88 -38.08
CA ALA A 443 16.98 -14.81 -37.10
C ALA A 443 15.87 -13.80 -37.39
N VAL A 444 15.26 -13.27 -36.32
CA VAL A 444 14.25 -12.20 -36.38
C VAL A 444 14.91 -10.89 -35.94
N GLY A 445 14.79 -9.84 -36.75
CA GLY A 445 15.44 -8.54 -36.55
C GLY A 445 16.46 -8.22 -37.67
N PRO A 446 17.43 -7.31 -37.43
CA PRO A 446 17.66 -6.62 -36.17
C PRO A 446 16.55 -5.63 -35.80
N VAL A 447 16.30 -5.49 -34.50
CA VAL A 447 15.60 -4.33 -33.93
C VAL A 447 16.66 -3.41 -33.32
N THR A 448 16.60 -2.13 -33.65
CA THR A 448 17.62 -1.14 -33.26
C THR A 448 17.04 -0.10 -32.32
N THR A 449 17.78 0.20 -31.26
CA THR A 449 17.57 1.38 -30.41
C THR A 449 18.89 2.14 -30.27
N ALA A 450 18.90 3.27 -29.57
CA ALA A 450 20.12 4.06 -29.37
C ALA A 450 20.13 4.75 -28.01
N PHE A 451 21.34 5.06 -27.54
CA PHE A 451 21.59 5.93 -26.40
C PHE A 451 22.72 6.91 -26.71
N GLU A 452 22.90 7.90 -25.84
CA GLU A 452 23.96 8.90 -25.93
C GLU A 452 24.78 8.89 -24.63
N LYS A 453 26.09 9.12 -24.73
CA LYS A 453 26.97 9.45 -23.60
C LYS A 453 27.33 10.92 -23.72
N LEU A 454 27.16 11.67 -22.65
CA LEU A 454 27.57 13.07 -22.51
C LEU A 454 28.80 13.17 -21.59
N ASP A 455 29.52 14.28 -21.59
CA ASP A 455 30.30 14.69 -20.41
C ASP A 455 29.35 15.31 -19.37
N GLU A 456 29.12 14.63 -18.24
CA GLU A 456 28.17 15.07 -17.21
C GLU A 456 28.51 16.44 -16.62
N ALA A 457 29.80 16.74 -16.39
CA ALA A 457 30.22 17.98 -15.76
C ALA A 457 30.06 19.18 -16.72
N LYS A 458 30.22 18.94 -18.03
CA LYS A 458 30.00 19.94 -19.09
C LYS A 458 28.52 20.09 -19.46
N ALA A 459 27.73 19.02 -19.40
CA ALA A 459 26.30 19.03 -19.76
C ALA A 459 25.40 19.55 -18.64
N PHE A 460 25.82 19.40 -17.38
CA PHE A 460 25.05 19.76 -16.18
C PHE A 460 25.84 20.61 -15.15
N PRO A 461 26.62 21.63 -15.57
CA PRO A 461 27.53 22.40 -14.70
C PRO A 461 26.82 23.16 -13.56
N GLU A 462 25.50 23.34 -13.64
CA GLU A 462 24.68 24.04 -12.67
C GLU A 462 24.44 23.23 -11.37
N TRP A 463 24.41 21.90 -11.43
CA TRP A 463 24.06 21.04 -10.29
C TRP A 463 25.01 19.85 -10.07
N TRP A 464 25.74 19.40 -11.10
CA TRP A 464 26.59 18.22 -11.02
C TRP A 464 27.64 18.34 -9.89
N GLN A 465 27.55 17.44 -8.90
CA GLN A 465 28.49 17.32 -7.77
C GLN A 465 28.72 18.62 -6.97
N LYS A 466 27.69 19.49 -6.87
CA LYS A 466 27.78 20.77 -6.12
C LYS A 466 27.77 20.61 -4.60
N GLY A 467 27.41 19.45 -4.06
CA GLY A 467 27.48 19.17 -2.61
C GLY A 467 26.43 19.87 -1.74
N LEU A 468 25.28 20.28 -2.30
CA LEU A 468 24.18 20.91 -1.55
C LEU A 468 23.65 19.99 -0.43
N GLY A 469 23.07 20.58 0.62
CA GLY A 469 22.51 19.83 1.75
C GLY A 469 23.57 19.05 2.52
N HIS A 470 24.65 19.71 2.94
CA HIS A 470 25.79 19.07 3.59
C HIS A 470 25.40 18.41 4.92
N ALA A 471 25.39 17.08 4.93
CA ALA A 471 24.93 16.25 6.04
C ALA A 471 26.05 15.73 6.97
N GLU A 472 27.31 16.05 6.68
CA GLU A 472 28.49 15.61 7.46
C GLU A 472 28.80 16.58 8.61
N ARG A 473 27.75 16.89 9.38
CA ARG A 473 27.75 17.78 10.56
C ARG A 473 26.57 17.42 11.46
N VAL A 474 26.55 17.94 12.68
CA VAL A 474 25.36 17.87 13.53
C VAL A 474 24.26 18.75 12.93
N ILE A 475 23.07 18.19 12.75
CA ILE A 475 21.89 18.85 12.19
C ILE A 475 20.85 18.99 13.32
N PRO A 476 20.43 20.21 13.69
CA PRO A 476 19.39 20.40 14.70
C PRO A 476 18.10 19.65 14.33
N PRO A 477 17.40 18.98 15.27
CA PRO A 477 17.58 19.07 16.73
C PRO A 477 18.51 18.00 17.33
N PHE A 478 19.32 17.30 16.51
CA PHE A 478 20.31 16.35 17.05
C PHE A 478 21.43 17.08 17.80
N VAL A 479 22.09 16.35 18.69
CA VAL A 479 23.23 16.82 19.50
C VAL A 479 24.51 16.08 19.10
N PRO A 480 25.70 16.63 19.38
CA PRO A 480 26.96 15.93 19.17
C PRO A 480 26.97 14.54 19.81
N MET A 481 27.40 13.55 19.03
CA MET A 481 27.61 12.18 19.49
C MET A 481 28.84 12.10 20.40
N THR A 482 28.79 11.20 21.39
CA THR A 482 29.97 10.87 22.22
C THR A 482 30.34 9.39 22.08
N LYS A 483 31.63 9.08 22.26
CA LYS A 483 32.12 7.69 22.29
C LYS A 483 33.05 7.47 23.47
N GLU A 484 32.71 6.48 24.30
CA GLU A 484 33.43 6.09 25.50
C GLU A 484 33.71 4.59 25.46
N ARG A 485 34.98 4.20 25.25
CA ARG A 485 35.40 2.81 25.03
C ARG A 485 34.62 2.15 23.88
N ASP A 486 33.60 1.37 24.21
CA ASP A 486 32.69 0.58 23.39
C ASP A 486 31.25 1.13 23.39
N LYS A 487 30.96 2.15 24.21
CA LYS A 487 29.69 2.88 24.24
C LYS A 487 29.70 4.03 23.23
N VAL A 488 28.66 4.14 22.41
CA VAL A 488 28.37 5.28 21.54
C VAL A 488 27.04 5.89 21.95
N THR A 489 26.99 7.21 22.16
CA THR A 489 25.81 7.93 22.63
C THR A 489 25.36 8.94 21.57
N ALA A 490 24.06 8.99 21.31
CA ALA A 490 23.38 10.02 20.52
C ALA A 490 22.28 10.67 21.38
N TRP A 491 21.49 11.61 20.84
CA TRP A 491 20.35 12.19 21.57
C TRP A 491 19.47 11.06 22.17
N GLY A 492 19.25 11.06 23.49
CA GLY A 492 18.33 10.15 24.19
C GLY A 492 18.63 8.64 24.09
N ARG A 493 19.73 8.21 23.47
CA ARG A 493 20.05 6.79 23.20
C ARG A 493 21.53 6.49 23.38
N ALA A 494 21.85 5.30 23.88
CA ALA A 494 23.22 4.79 23.91
C ALA A 494 23.31 3.32 23.51
N TYR A 495 24.34 2.99 22.74
CA TYR A 495 24.63 1.65 22.26
C TYR A 495 25.97 1.18 22.81
N ARG A 496 26.03 -0.02 23.41
CA ARG A 496 27.31 -0.70 23.68
C ARG A 496 27.58 -1.70 22.56
N LEU A 497 28.74 -1.59 21.91
CA LEU A 497 29.08 -2.34 20.70
C LEU A 497 30.04 -3.51 20.99
N ASP A 498 29.71 -4.70 20.48
CA ASP A 498 30.50 -5.92 20.65
C ASP A 498 31.65 -6.07 19.63
N ALA A 499 32.32 -7.23 19.58
CA ALA A 499 33.45 -7.47 18.67
C ALA A 499 33.13 -7.30 17.17
N LEU A 500 31.85 -7.39 16.76
CA LEU A 500 31.38 -7.12 15.39
C LEU A 500 30.63 -5.78 15.25
N GLY A 501 30.35 -5.06 16.34
CA GLY A 501 29.49 -3.88 16.31
C GLY A 501 27.99 -4.20 16.32
N LEU A 502 27.61 -5.42 16.72
CA LEU A 502 26.26 -5.74 17.14
C LEU A 502 26.02 -5.17 18.57
N PRO A 503 24.76 -4.93 18.97
CA PRO A 503 24.46 -4.30 20.24
C PRO A 503 24.55 -5.30 21.40
N ALA A 504 25.47 -5.04 22.32
CA ALA A 504 25.56 -5.72 23.60
C ALA A 504 24.61 -5.14 24.67
N SER A 505 24.13 -3.92 24.47
CA SER A 505 23.15 -3.20 25.30
C SER A 505 22.63 -1.99 24.51
N ILE A 506 21.36 -1.64 24.69
CA ILE A 506 20.69 -0.51 24.04
C ILE A 506 19.87 0.25 25.08
N GLU A 507 20.33 1.43 25.47
CA GLU A 507 19.55 2.34 26.30
C GLU A 507 18.76 3.31 25.41
N SER A 508 17.44 3.43 25.63
CA SER A 508 16.59 4.46 25.01
C SER A 508 15.71 5.15 26.06
N GLN A 509 15.80 6.49 26.12
CA GLN A 509 15.06 7.32 27.09
C GLN A 509 15.25 6.81 28.54
N GLY A 510 16.49 6.47 28.91
CA GLY A 510 16.86 6.01 30.26
C GLY A 510 16.45 4.58 30.62
N LYS A 511 16.07 3.74 29.65
CA LYS A 511 15.70 2.33 29.85
C LYS A 511 16.45 1.41 28.89
N GLU A 512 16.90 0.27 29.40
CA GLU A 512 17.50 -0.82 28.59
C GLU A 512 16.41 -1.52 27.77
N LEU A 513 16.67 -1.74 26.49
CA LEU A 513 15.77 -2.44 25.58
C LEU A 513 16.13 -3.93 25.46
N LEU A 514 17.40 -4.31 25.60
CA LEU A 514 17.84 -5.70 25.42
C LEU A 514 17.76 -6.49 26.73
N ALA A 515 17.13 -7.67 26.67
CA ALA A 515 17.15 -8.63 27.77
C ALA A 515 18.52 -9.34 27.88
N SER A 516 19.21 -9.51 26.76
CA SER A 516 20.59 -9.97 26.68
C SER A 516 21.26 -9.52 25.36
N PRO A 517 22.60 -9.55 25.24
CA PRO A 517 23.30 -9.14 24.02
C PRO A 517 22.77 -9.80 22.74
N ALA A 518 22.79 -9.05 21.64
CA ALA A 518 22.55 -9.62 20.31
C ALA A 518 23.61 -10.69 19.99
N ARG A 519 23.22 -11.70 19.21
CA ARG A 519 24.02 -12.92 19.01
C ARG A 519 23.87 -13.49 17.61
N ILE A 520 24.96 -14.04 17.08
CA ILE A 520 24.96 -14.83 15.84
C ILE A 520 24.91 -16.31 16.23
N VAL A 521 23.90 -17.03 15.73
CA VAL A 521 23.73 -18.47 15.95
C VAL A 521 23.86 -19.19 14.61
N VAL A 522 24.69 -20.22 14.59
CA VAL A 522 24.98 -21.03 13.40
C VAL A 522 24.66 -22.48 13.70
N THR A 523 24.08 -23.19 12.73
CA THR A 523 23.86 -24.62 12.79
C THR A 523 24.81 -25.31 11.81
N VAL A 524 25.63 -26.23 12.29
CA VAL A 524 26.55 -27.03 11.48
C VAL A 524 26.49 -28.49 11.94
N ASN A 525 26.30 -29.41 10.99
CA ASN A 525 26.07 -30.84 11.26
C ASN A 525 24.90 -31.07 12.25
N GLY A 526 23.82 -30.29 12.12
CA GLY A 526 22.64 -30.36 12.99
C GLY A 526 22.82 -29.81 14.40
N ARG A 527 23.99 -29.25 14.75
CA ARG A 527 24.26 -28.67 16.08
C ARG A 527 24.25 -27.14 16.03
N GLU A 528 23.45 -26.51 16.89
CA GLU A 528 23.50 -25.05 17.08
C GLU A 528 24.70 -24.63 17.95
N GLU A 529 25.38 -23.57 17.53
CA GLU A 529 26.46 -22.88 18.25
C GLU A 529 26.25 -21.36 18.16
N ALA A 530 26.36 -20.65 19.29
CA ALA A 530 26.38 -19.19 19.32
C ALA A 530 27.83 -18.70 19.26
N ILE A 531 28.15 -17.84 18.30
CA ILE A 531 29.51 -17.33 18.11
C ILE A 531 29.85 -16.33 19.23
N SER A 532 31.03 -16.48 19.83
CA SER A 532 31.49 -15.58 20.89
C SER A 532 31.86 -14.20 20.34
N LEU A 533 30.99 -13.22 20.57
CA LEU A 533 31.21 -11.81 20.19
C LEU A 533 31.87 -10.97 21.30
N ARG A 534 32.47 -11.62 22.31
CA ARG A 534 33.17 -10.96 23.42
C ARG A 534 34.26 -10.02 22.91
N GLY A 535 34.18 -8.75 23.28
CA GLY A 535 35.13 -7.72 22.88
C GLY A 535 34.40 -6.43 22.52
N ARG A 536 35.05 -5.62 21.69
CA ARG A 536 34.54 -4.36 21.13
C ARG A 536 35.12 -4.19 19.72
N PRO A 537 34.54 -3.36 18.85
CA PRO A 537 35.09 -3.17 17.51
C PRO A 537 36.26 -2.17 17.56
N SER A 538 37.04 -2.13 16.48
CA SER A 538 38.04 -1.09 16.24
C SER A 538 37.36 0.13 15.64
N PHE A 539 37.29 1.23 16.39
CA PHE A 539 36.75 2.50 15.90
C PHE A 539 37.71 3.13 14.89
N THR A 540 37.26 3.34 13.66
CA THR A 540 38.05 3.92 12.57
C THR A 540 37.82 5.42 12.40
N GLU A 541 36.70 5.95 12.91
CA GLU A 541 36.41 7.37 12.90
C GLU A 541 35.52 7.75 14.11
N SER A 542 35.68 8.97 14.62
CA SER A 542 34.81 9.55 15.65
C SER A 542 34.61 11.03 15.33
N ARG A 543 33.41 11.39 14.87
CA ARG A 543 32.93 12.76 14.64
C ARG A 543 31.68 13.01 15.47
N ASP A 544 31.37 14.28 15.70
CA ASP A 544 30.15 14.73 16.39
C ASP A 544 28.85 14.22 15.73
N TRP A 545 28.89 13.79 14.47
CA TRP A 545 27.72 13.35 13.70
C TRP A 545 27.75 11.87 13.27
N ARG A 546 28.89 11.19 13.42
CA ARG A 546 29.10 9.78 13.05
C ARG A 546 30.28 9.16 13.80
N VAL A 547 30.11 7.92 14.25
CA VAL A 547 31.18 7.08 14.80
C VAL A 547 31.30 5.80 13.96
N SER A 548 32.41 5.62 13.26
CA SER A 548 32.64 4.51 12.32
C SER A 548 33.55 3.43 12.93
N PHE A 549 33.35 2.17 12.57
CA PHE A 549 34.07 1.03 13.15
C PHE A 549 34.29 -0.14 12.18
N LYS A 550 35.20 -1.04 12.55
CA LYS A 550 35.43 -2.36 11.95
C LYS A 550 35.51 -3.42 13.05
N GLY A 551 34.94 -4.60 12.82
CA GLY A 551 34.91 -5.71 13.77
C GLY A 551 35.35 -7.03 13.15
N SER A 552 35.64 -8.01 14.00
CA SER A 552 35.98 -9.38 13.60
C SER A 552 35.66 -10.41 14.67
N ALA A 553 35.15 -11.57 14.28
CA ALA A 553 34.89 -12.71 15.16
C ALA A 553 35.07 -14.04 14.41
N GLY A 554 35.02 -15.17 15.11
CA GLY A 554 35.07 -16.49 14.51
C GLY A 554 34.52 -17.57 15.43
N GLY A 555 33.92 -18.61 14.84
CA GLY A 555 33.20 -19.69 15.54
C GLY A 555 32.48 -20.58 14.53
N ALA A 556 32.03 -21.78 14.92
CA ALA A 556 31.30 -22.72 14.06
C ALA A 556 31.92 -22.98 12.66
N GLY A 557 33.26 -22.91 12.53
CA GLY A 557 33.97 -23.08 11.26
C GLY A 557 33.98 -21.85 10.32
N LEU A 558 33.45 -20.71 10.77
CA LEU A 558 33.38 -19.45 10.02
C LEU A 558 34.35 -18.40 10.58
N GLU A 559 34.79 -17.50 9.70
CA GLU A 559 35.35 -16.20 10.06
C GLU A 559 34.38 -15.09 9.66
N LEU A 560 34.25 -14.08 10.51
CA LEU A 560 33.34 -12.96 10.36
C LEU A 560 34.12 -11.66 10.43
N ALA A 561 33.86 -10.76 9.49
CA ALA A 561 34.38 -9.41 9.48
C ALA A 561 33.25 -8.42 9.28
N SER A 562 33.28 -7.30 9.99
CA SER A 562 32.30 -6.24 9.84
C SER A 562 32.94 -4.88 9.62
N LYS A 563 32.18 -3.99 8.99
CA LYS A 563 32.41 -2.54 8.99
C LYS A 563 31.06 -1.86 9.15
N GLY A 564 31.03 -0.72 9.82
CA GLY A 564 29.77 -0.05 10.13
C GLY A 564 29.97 1.33 10.71
N PHE A 565 28.86 1.97 11.06
CA PHE A 565 28.86 3.25 11.72
C PHE A 565 27.58 3.45 12.54
N VAL A 566 27.65 4.32 13.54
CA VAL A 566 26.48 4.91 14.20
C VAL A 566 26.40 6.39 13.81
N GLU A 567 25.22 6.89 13.46
CA GLU A 567 24.99 8.31 13.11
C GLU A 567 24.14 9.06 14.14
N GLN A 568 24.14 10.40 14.02
CA GLN A 568 23.49 11.34 14.95
C GLN A 568 22.00 11.10 15.24
N ASP A 569 21.26 10.54 14.29
CA ASP A 569 19.85 10.17 14.47
C ASP A 569 19.67 8.91 15.30
N GLY A 570 20.76 8.17 15.57
CA GLY A 570 20.78 6.92 16.31
C GLY A 570 20.78 5.68 15.43
N LEU A 571 20.86 5.79 14.09
CA LEU A 571 20.98 4.62 13.22
C LEU A 571 22.37 3.98 13.34
N ALA A 572 22.43 2.67 13.59
CA ALA A 572 23.64 1.87 13.53
C ALA A 572 23.62 0.96 12.28
N TYR A 573 24.43 1.28 11.28
CA TYR A 573 24.58 0.52 10.03
C TYR A 573 25.70 -0.52 10.15
N LEU A 574 25.48 -1.71 9.58
CA LEU A 574 26.45 -2.80 9.55
C LEU A 574 26.48 -3.51 8.19
N GLU A 575 27.68 -3.60 7.60
CA GLU A 575 28.01 -4.63 6.61
C GLU A 575 28.73 -5.77 7.33
N LEU A 576 28.14 -6.97 7.29
CA LEU A 576 28.69 -8.19 7.87
C LEU A 576 29.08 -9.16 6.76
N THR A 577 30.36 -9.52 6.70
CA THR A 577 30.90 -10.53 5.79
C THR A 577 31.19 -11.81 6.56
N TYR A 578 30.73 -12.94 6.03
CA TYR A 578 31.00 -14.28 6.56
C TYR A 578 31.66 -15.15 5.49
N VAL A 579 32.67 -15.91 5.90
CA VAL A 579 33.51 -16.75 5.03
C VAL A 579 33.89 -18.05 5.76
N PRO A 580 34.11 -19.17 5.06
CA PRO A 580 34.64 -20.36 5.68
C PRO A 580 36.05 -20.12 6.22
N ARG A 581 36.33 -20.59 7.45
CA ARG A 581 37.65 -20.45 8.07
C ARG A 581 38.74 -21.30 7.38
N LYS A 582 38.36 -22.45 6.83
CA LYS A 582 39.26 -23.34 6.10
C LYS A 582 38.47 -24.25 5.15
N GLY A 583 38.73 -24.14 3.85
CA GLY A 583 38.05 -24.96 2.84
C GLY A 583 36.54 -24.68 2.77
N LYS A 584 35.80 -25.56 2.12
CA LYS A 584 34.34 -25.47 2.01
C LYS A 584 33.66 -25.92 3.31
N VAL A 585 32.67 -25.16 3.78
CA VAL A 585 31.88 -25.49 4.99
C VAL A 585 30.40 -25.54 4.62
N THR A 586 29.72 -26.62 5.01
CA THR A 586 28.25 -26.69 4.93
C THR A 586 27.66 -26.06 6.18
N VAL A 587 26.85 -25.02 6.00
CA VAL A 587 26.10 -24.35 7.07
C VAL A 587 24.63 -24.73 6.91
N ASP A 588 24.05 -25.38 7.90
CA ASP A 588 22.66 -25.84 7.87
C ASP A 588 21.69 -24.66 8.02
N ALA A 589 22.03 -23.73 8.92
CA ALA A 589 21.34 -22.47 9.13
C ALA A 589 22.27 -21.41 9.74
N LEU A 590 21.99 -20.13 9.52
CA LEU A 590 22.66 -19.00 10.17
C LEU A 590 21.64 -17.92 10.46
N ARG A 591 21.60 -17.42 11.70
CA ARG A 591 20.69 -16.34 12.09
C ARG A 591 21.34 -15.33 13.04
N ILE A 592 20.81 -14.12 13.03
CA ILE A 592 21.08 -13.08 14.02
C ILE A 592 19.86 -13.00 14.96
N GLU A 593 20.08 -12.98 16.27
CA GLU A 593 19.02 -12.84 17.27
C GLU A 593 19.19 -11.54 18.07
N PHE A 594 18.09 -10.79 18.26
CA PHE A 594 17.99 -9.58 19.08
C PHE A 594 16.99 -9.83 20.24
N PRO A 595 17.48 -10.12 21.46
CA PRO A 595 16.63 -10.43 22.62
C PRO A 595 16.18 -9.15 23.34
N LEU A 596 14.88 -8.84 23.29
CA LEU A 596 14.28 -7.64 23.89
C LEU A 596 13.63 -7.93 25.24
N VAL A 597 13.59 -6.89 26.10
CA VAL A 597 12.81 -6.85 27.34
C VAL A 597 11.32 -6.83 26.99
N PRO A 598 10.50 -7.81 27.43
CA PRO A 598 9.09 -7.91 27.09
C PRO A 598 8.25 -6.65 27.34
N ASP A 599 8.48 -5.96 28.47
CA ASP A 599 7.70 -4.79 28.88
C ASP A 599 7.96 -3.55 28.02
N GLU A 600 9.11 -3.53 27.32
CA GLU A 600 9.47 -2.47 26.38
C GLU A 600 9.18 -2.87 24.92
N ALA A 601 8.61 -4.07 24.68
CA ALA A 601 8.33 -4.67 23.38
C ALA A 601 6.93 -5.33 23.32
N GLU A 602 5.91 -4.58 23.73
CA GLU A 602 4.50 -4.98 23.76
C GLU A 602 3.78 -4.91 22.39
N CYS A 603 4.39 -4.24 21.41
CA CYS A 603 3.85 -3.95 20.09
C CYS A 603 4.81 -4.46 19.00
N LEU A 604 4.26 -5.01 17.90
CA LEU A 604 5.01 -5.44 16.72
C LEU A 604 4.49 -4.73 15.47
N LEU A 605 5.43 -4.27 14.65
CA LEU A 605 5.20 -3.70 13.33
C LEU A 605 6.17 -4.34 12.33
N CYS A 606 5.65 -4.86 11.23
CA CYS A 606 6.44 -5.27 10.06
C CYS A 606 5.74 -4.71 8.82
N LEU A 607 6.48 -3.97 7.98
CA LEU A 607 5.95 -3.26 6.81
C LEU A 607 6.74 -3.66 5.57
N GLY A 608 6.06 -3.84 4.45
CA GLY A 608 6.65 -4.13 3.15
C GLY A 608 5.79 -3.59 2.02
N THR A 609 6.01 -4.10 0.80
CA THR A 609 5.46 -3.50 -0.42
C THR A 609 3.93 -3.35 -0.45
N GLY A 610 3.45 -2.30 -1.13
CA GLY A 610 2.03 -2.11 -1.46
C GLY A 610 1.46 -0.71 -1.18
N GLY A 611 2.23 0.21 -0.60
CA GLY A 611 1.83 1.60 -0.34
C GLY A 611 0.59 1.69 0.55
N ASN A 612 -0.45 2.39 0.09
CA ASN A 612 -1.78 2.46 0.74
C ASN A 612 -2.40 1.08 1.06
N PHE A 613 -1.89 0.01 0.43
CA PHE A 613 -2.30 -1.37 0.58
C PHE A 613 -1.09 -2.29 0.86
N SER A 614 -0.17 -1.78 1.68
CA SER A 614 1.05 -2.45 2.12
C SER A 614 0.80 -3.81 2.74
N ALA A 615 1.68 -4.75 2.42
CA ALA A 615 1.76 -6.02 3.13
C ALA A 615 2.35 -5.74 4.51
N ARG A 616 1.52 -5.85 5.55
CA ARG A 616 1.93 -5.49 6.92
C ARG A 616 1.48 -6.49 7.96
N THR A 617 2.25 -6.60 9.03
CA THR A 617 1.75 -7.03 10.34
C THR A 617 1.74 -5.85 11.29
N THR A 618 0.62 -5.68 11.98
CA THR A 618 0.49 -4.74 13.09
C THR A 618 -0.24 -5.49 14.19
N MET A 619 0.38 -5.65 15.36
CA MET A 619 -0.21 -6.43 16.44
C MET A 619 0.29 -6.02 17.82
N LEU A 620 -0.54 -6.27 18.84
CA LEU A 620 -0.10 -6.35 20.22
C LEU A 620 0.52 -7.74 20.47
N VAL A 621 1.68 -7.78 21.10
CA VAL A 621 2.46 -8.99 21.33
C VAL A 621 1.78 -9.85 22.41
N PRO A 622 1.28 -11.07 22.10
CA PRO A 622 0.55 -11.87 23.07
C PRO A 622 1.44 -12.39 24.22
N PRO A 623 0.88 -12.58 25.42
CA PRO A 623 1.59 -13.12 26.59
C PRO A 623 1.75 -14.65 26.55
N LYS A 624 2.05 -15.23 25.38
CA LYS A 624 2.36 -16.67 25.20
C LYS A 624 3.87 -16.90 25.09
N GLN A 625 4.30 -18.12 25.45
CA GLN A 625 5.66 -18.61 25.17
C GLN A 625 5.75 -19.22 23.76
N GLY A 626 6.96 -19.38 23.22
CA GLY A 626 7.20 -19.97 21.91
C GLY A 626 6.96 -19.01 20.75
N PRO A 627 6.63 -19.50 19.55
CA PRO A 627 6.43 -18.67 18.36
C PRO A 627 5.34 -17.61 18.55
N ILE A 628 5.70 -16.35 18.30
CA ILE A 628 4.80 -15.20 18.42
C ILE A 628 4.25 -14.81 17.05
N TRP A 629 5.15 -14.56 16.10
CA TRP A 629 4.90 -14.03 14.77
C TRP A 629 5.98 -14.51 13.79
N SER A 630 5.66 -14.54 12.50
CA SER A 630 6.56 -14.89 11.40
C SER A 630 6.30 -13.99 10.17
N ALA A 631 7.34 -13.67 9.40
CA ALA A 631 7.19 -13.04 8.09
C ALA A 631 6.35 -13.88 7.10
N LEU A 632 6.19 -15.19 7.34
CA LEU A 632 5.27 -16.05 6.59
C LEU A 632 3.79 -15.83 6.97
N ASP A 633 3.48 -15.19 8.10
CA ASP A 633 2.10 -14.88 8.52
C ASP A 633 1.42 -13.88 7.57
N THR A 634 2.20 -13.09 6.83
CA THR A 634 1.73 -12.20 5.75
C THR A 634 1.79 -12.85 4.36
N GLY A 635 2.29 -14.08 4.26
CA GLY A 635 2.37 -14.88 3.04
C GLY A 635 3.61 -14.65 2.20
N ARG A 636 4.00 -15.66 1.39
CA ARG A 636 5.10 -15.55 0.43
C ARG A 636 4.88 -14.38 -0.55
N THR A 637 3.68 -14.27 -1.10
CA THR A 637 3.22 -13.16 -1.97
C THR A 637 3.11 -11.83 -1.23
N GLY A 638 3.12 -11.83 0.11
CA GLY A 638 3.20 -10.62 0.94
C GLY A 638 4.51 -9.86 0.76
N SER A 639 5.63 -10.58 0.74
CA SER A 639 6.95 -9.98 0.54
C SER A 639 7.21 -9.51 -0.89
N ALA A 640 6.50 -10.11 -1.86
CA ALA A 640 6.75 -10.03 -3.31
C ALA A 640 8.21 -10.28 -3.75
N MET A 641 9.00 -10.98 -2.91
CA MET A 641 10.32 -11.48 -3.27
C MET A 641 10.20 -12.69 -4.20
N SER A 642 11.13 -12.87 -5.14
CA SER A 642 11.12 -14.01 -6.08
C SER A 642 11.53 -15.34 -5.43
N VAL A 643 12.27 -15.27 -4.33
CA VAL A 643 12.52 -16.37 -3.38
C VAL A 643 12.50 -15.80 -1.96
N GLY A 644 11.93 -16.53 -1.01
CA GLY A 644 11.92 -16.15 0.41
C GLY A 644 10.74 -15.29 0.84
N SER A 645 10.93 -14.60 1.96
CA SER A 645 9.91 -13.80 2.66
C SER A 645 10.52 -12.56 3.32
N PHE A 646 11.52 -11.96 2.68
CA PHE A 646 12.25 -10.81 3.22
C PHE A 646 11.37 -9.56 3.29
N TYR A 647 11.39 -8.91 4.45
CA TYR A 647 10.77 -7.61 4.68
C TYR A 647 11.84 -6.60 5.08
N PRO A 648 11.75 -5.33 4.62
CA PRO A 648 12.79 -4.36 4.85
C PRO A 648 12.84 -3.89 6.30
N CYS A 649 11.78 -4.09 7.08
CA CYS A 649 11.73 -3.68 8.48
C CYS A 649 10.97 -4.63 9.41
N VAL A 650 11.44 -4.69 10.66
CA VAL A 650 10.67 -5.17 11.80
C VAL A 650 10.94 -4.23 12.96
N TRP A 651 9.89 -3.69 13.58
CA TRP A 651 9.97 -2.90 14.79
C TRP A 651 9.21 -3.61 15.93
N LEU A 652 9.83 -3.62 17.10
CA LEU A 652 9.28 -4.13 18.35
C LEU A 652 9.42 -3.06 19.43
N GLY A 653 8.32 -2.69 20.09
CA GLY A 653 8.37 -1.59 21.07
C GLY A 653 7.10 -1.35 21.87
N SER A 654 6.95 -0.11 22.34
CA SER A 654 5.84 0.44 23.12
C SER A 654 5.48 1.84 22.61
N GLU A 655 4.55 2.55 23.27
CA GLU A 655 4.25 3.95 22.90
C GLU A 655 5.37 4.95 23.20
N ARG A 656 6.46 4.54 23.88
CA ARG A 656 7.57 5.42 24.28
C ARG A 656 8.91 5.10 23.64
N ARG A 657 9.15 3.85 23.21
CA ARG A 657 10.44 3.36 22.68
C ARG A 657 10.33 1.97 22.08
N GLY A 658 11.34 1.55 21.35
CA GLY A 658 11.44 0.23 20.75
C GLY A 658 12.72 0.06 19.93
N LEU A 659 12.88 -1.10 19.30
CA LEU A 659 13.97 -1.43 18.39
C LEU A 659 13.42 -1.61 16.98
N LEU A 660 13.90 -0.79 16.04
CA LEU A 660 13.77 -1.00 14.60
C LEU A 660 14.98 -1.81 14.11
N TRP A 661 14.72 -2.90 13.40
CA TRP A 661 15.67 -3.55 12.48
C TRP A 661 15.30 -3.16 11.04
N TRP A 662 16.29 -2.84 10.21
CA TRP A 662 16.10 -2.47 8.80
C TRP A 662 17.12 -3.13 7.86
N GLY A 663 16.72 -3.51 6.64
CA GLY A 663 17.64 -3.91 5.58
C GLY A 663 17.06 -3.67 4.18
N ASP A 664 17.88 -3.14 3.26
CA ASP A 664 17.42 -2.82 1.90
C ASP A 664 17.32 -4.06 0.98
N SER A 665 17.97 -5.19 1.30
CA SER A 665 17.79 -6.45 0.55
C SER A 665 18.29 -7.66 1.32
N ASP A 666 17.90 -8.85 0.87
CA ASP A 666 18.48 -10.14 1.26
C ASP A 666 19.76 -10.49 0.46
N ARG A 667 20.42 -9.51 -0.17
CA ARG A 667 21.66 -9.78 -0.90
C ARG A 667 22.73 -10.36 0.05
N GLY A 668 23.32 -11.48 -0.38
CA GLY A 668 24.28 -12.24 0.43
C GLY A 668 23.64 -13.27 1.37
N TRP A 669 22.31 -13.30 1.50
CA TRP A 669 21.59 -14.33 2.25
C TRP A 669 21.47 -15.62 1.39
N VAL A 670 20.89 -16.66 1.97
CA VAL A 670 20.44 -17.87 1.29
C VAL A 670 18.96 -18.08 1.66
N PRO A 671 18.04 -17.37 0.98
CA PRO A 671 16.62 -17.42 1.30
C PRO A 671 16.00 -18.79 0.95
N ASP A 672 14.95 -19.13 1.69
CA ASP A 672 14.10 -20.28 1.43
C ASP A 672 12.62 -19.89 1.56
N ASN A 673 11.75 -20.58 0.82
CA ASN A 673 10.32 -20.27 0.78
C ASN A 673 9.55 -20.84 1.99
N ASP A 674 10.15 -21.78 2.72
CA ASP A 674 9.56 -22.44 3.90
C ASP A 674 10.19 -21.99 5.23
N VAL A 675 11.26 -21.19 5.18
CA VAL A 675 11.85 -20.54 6.36
C VAL A 675 11.62 -19.03 6.29
N PRO A 676 11.07 -18.41 7.34
CA PRO A 676 10.83 -16.97 7.34
C PRO A 676 12.15 -16.20 7.33
N ALA A 677 12.23 -15.09 6.61
CA ALA A 677 13.38 -14.20 6.73
C ALA A 677 13.46 -13.55 8.14
N HIS A 678 12.29 -13.31 8.74
CA HIS A 678 12.14 -12.71 10.07
C HIS A 678 11.07 -13.45 10.88
N ASP A 679 11.33 -13.72 12.15
CA ASP A 679 10.28 -14.15 13.08
C ASP A 679 10.54 -13.63 14.50
N VAL A 680 9.55 -13.78 15.38
CA VAL A 680 9.64 -13.41 16.79
C VAL A 680 9.21 -14.59 17.66
N VAL A 681 10.03 -14.92 18.67
CA VAL A 681 9.79 -16.03 19.61
C VAL A 681 9.99 -15.54 21.04
N ARG A 682 9.06 -15.84 21.94
CA ARG A 682 9.25 -15.63 23.38
C ARG A 682 9.93 -16.85 24.00
N LYS A 683 11.02 -16.62 24.74
CA LYS A 683 11.77 -17.65 25.48
C LYS A 683 11.97 -17.18 26.92
N GLY A 684 11.15 -17.69 27.84
CA GLY A 684 11.18 -17.24 29.24
C GLY A 684 10.81 -15.76 29.33
N ASN A 685 11.76 -14.94 29.78
CA ASN A 685 11.62 -13.48 29.89
C ASN A 685 12.32 -12.71 28.74
N GLU A 686 12.69 -13.36 27.63
CA GLU A 686 13.15 -12.69 26.41
C GLU A 686 12.05 -12.70 25.33
N LEU A 687 11.89 -11.59 24.60
CA LEU A 687 11.20 -11.57 23.31
C LEU A 687 12.26 -11.43 22.20
N VAL A 688 12.50 -12.51 21.45
CA VAL A 688 13.64 -12.60 20.54
C VAL A 688 13.19 -12.39 19.09
N LEU A 689 13.61 -11.29 18.47
CA LEU A 689 13.58 -11.11 17.02
C LEU A 689 14.71 -11.93 16.39
N ARG A 690 14.41 -12.69 15.34
CA ARG A 690 15.39 -13.53 14.62
C ARG A 690 15.40 -13.20 13.13
N ASN A 691 16.58 -13.00 12.57
CA ASN A 691 16.80 -12.79 11.13
C ASN A 691 17.52 -14.03 10.57
N HIS A 692 16.87 -14.81 9.71
CA HIS A 692 17.41 -16.08 9.17
C HIS A 692 18.19 -15.83 7.87
N ILE A 693 19.50 -15.65 8.00
CA ILE A 693 20.43 -15.32 6.90
C ILE A 693 20.66 -16.52 5.96
N ILE A 694 20.75 -17.73 6.52
CA ILE A 694 20.80 -18.98 5.77
C ILE A 694 19.61 -19.81 6.24
N GLY A 695 18.59 -19.93 5.37
CA GLY A 695 17.34 -20.63 5.66
C GLY A 695 17.32 -22.11 5.22
N LYS A 696 18.38 -22.60 4.57
CA LYS A 696 18.52 -24.00 4.15
C LYS A 696 19.99 -24.40 4.10
N PRO A 697 20.32 -25.71 4.19
CA PRO A 697 21.69 -26.19 4.07
C PRO A 697 22.40 -25.64 2.84
N PHE A 698 23.47 -24.87 3.10
CA PHE A 698 24.21 -24.14 2.09
C PHE A 698 25.70 -24.46 2.17
N ALA A 699 26.27 -24.76 1.01
CA ALA A 699 27.65 -25.17 0.89
C ALA A 699 28.52 -23.93 0.62
N LEU A 700 28.97 -23.26 1.69
CA LEU A 700 29.73 -22.02 1.62
C LEU A 700 31.18 -22.28 1.21
N ASP A 701 31.57 -21.71 0.06
CA ASP A 701 32.91 -21.81 -0.54
C ASP A 701 33.52 -20.46 -0.96
N ALA A 702 32.74 -19.37 -0.90
CA ALA A 702 33.17 -18.01 -1.16
C ALA A 702 32.61 -17.03 -0.10
N PRO A 703 33.24 -15.86 0.12
CA PRO A 703 32.72 -14.84 1.04
C PRO A 703 31.32 -14.35 0.62
N ARG A 704 30.47 -14.08 1.62
CA ARG A 704 29.17 -13.42 1.43
C ARG A 704 29.04 -12.25 2.37
N THR A 705 28.51 -11.13 1.87
CA THR A 705 28.30 -9.90 2.64
C THR A 705 26.83 -9.55 2.67
N ILE A 706 26.30 -9.28 3.87
CA ILE A 706 24.95 -8.77 4.09
C ILE A 706 25.05 -7.34 4.65
N ALA A 707 24.02 -6.52 4.41
CA ALA A 707 23.92 -5.17 4.94
C ALA A 707 22.58 -4.95 5.63
N PHE A 708 22.61 -4.42 6.86
CA PHE A 708 21.42 -4.07 7.64
C PHE A 708 21.74 -2.94 8.62
N ALA A 709 20.71 -2.42 9.29
CA ALA A 709 20.83 -1.46 10.36
C ALA A 709 19.91 -1.82 11.53
N TYR A 710 20.24 -1.29 12.70
CA TYR A 710 19.35 -1.27 13.86
C TYR A 710 19.29 0.14 14.46
N MET A 711 18.15 0.50 15.04
CA MET A 711 17.88 1.85 15.52
C MET A 711 16.87 1.84 16.67
N ALA A 712 17.22 2.44 17.80
CA ALA A 712 16.28 2.62 18.91
C ALA A 712 15.35 3.81 18.65
N SER A 713 14.05 3.60 18.84
CA SER A 713 13.05 4.67 18.85
C SER A 713 12.89 5.24 20.29
N PRO A 714 12.54 6.52 20.47
CA PRO A 714 12.20 7.51 19.45
C PRO A 714 13.40 8.02 18.67
N PHE A 715 13.15 8.45 17.43
CA PHE A 715 14.19 8.75 16.46
C PHE A 715 14.74 10.18 16.55
N ARG A 716 13.96 11.11 17.10
CA ARG A 716 14.32 12.52 17.31
C ARG A 716 13.52 13.12 18.48
N PRO A 717 13.92 14.24 19.08
CA PRO A 717 13.07 14.95 20.03
C PRO A 717 11.83 15.51 19.33
N LEU A 718 10.68 15.47 20.01
CA LEU A 718 9.51 16.24 19.60
C LEU A 718 9.86 17.74 19.64
N VAL A 719 9.48 18.46 18.60
CA VAL A 719 9.73 19.91 18.46
C VAL A 719 8.98 20.67 19.56
N LYS A 720 9.55 21.77 20.07
CA LYS A 720 8.84 22.63 21.03
C LYS A 720 7.50 23.10 20.45
N ASN A 721 6.43 23.00 21.25
CA ASN A 721 5.05 23.33 20.85
C ASN A 721 4.51 22.50 19.67
N TRP A 722 5.03 21.30 19.39
CA TRP A 722 4.68 20.48 18.21
C TRP A 722 3.16 20.32 17.97
N ARG A 723 2.34 20.19 19.03
CA ARG A 723 0.86 20.11 18.95
C ARG A 723 0.25 21.29 18.16
N TRP A 724 0.87 22.48 18.25
CA TRP A 724 0.43 23.70 17.56
C TRP A 724 1.33 24.09 16.38
N ALA A 725 2.65 23.90 16.46
CA ALA A 725 3.59 24.46 15.49
C ALA A 725 3.82 23.61 14.22
N VAL A 726 3.45 22.32 14.23
CA VAL A 726 3.83 21.35 13.20
C VAL A 726 2.60 20.56 12.72
N HIS A 727 2.48 20.40 11.40
CA HIS A 727 1.37 19.71 10.73
C HIS A 727 1.82 19.19 9.37
N SER A 728 1.26 18.06 8.91
CA SER A 728 1.28 17.65 7.51
C SER A 728 -0.14 17.71 6.95
N THR A 729 -0.32 18.29 5.76
CA THR A 729 -1.59 18.28 5.02
C THR A 729 -1.30 18.22 3.53
N ASP A 730 -2.20 17.64 2.75
CA ASP A 730 -2.18 17.86 1.31
C ASP A 730 -2.53 19.32 1.01
N GLY A 731 -1.50 20.10 0.66
CA GLY A 731 -1.63 21.50 0.33
C GLY A 731 -1.78 21.79 -1.15
N THR A 732 -1.66 20.80 -2.05
CA THR A 732 -1.72 21.07 -3.51
C THR A 732 -2.37 20.00 -4.40
N PHE A 733 -2.40 18.70 -4.07
CA PHE A 733 -3.05 17.68 -4.93
C PHE A 733 -4.58 17.83 -4.99
N SER A 734 -5.21 18.19 -3.88
CA SER A 734 -6.66 18.42 -3.76
C SER A 734 -7.11 19.82 -4.18
N GLY A 735 -6.19 20.67 -4.66
CA GLY A 735 -6.48 21.99 -5.24
C GLY A 735 -7.28 21.87 -6.54
N GLY A 736 -8.60 21.72 -6.41
CA GLY A 736 -9.52 21.36 -7.49
C GLY A 736 -9.58 22.33 -8.68
N GLN A 737 -10.35 21.92 -9.71
CA GLN A 737 -10.54 22.67 -10.96
C GLN A 737 -10.93 24.15 -10.75
N SER A 738 -11.60 24.47 -9.64
CA SER A 738 -12.07 25.81 -9.26
C SER A 738 -10.99 26.90 -9.18
N TRP A 739 -9.70 26.54 -9.09
CA TRP A 739 -8.60 27.52 -9.00
C TRP A 739 -7.59 27.43 -10.15
N GLY A 740 -7.77 26.54 -11.13
CA GLY A 740 -6.92 26.45 -12.34
C GLY A 740 -5.48 25.94 -12.14
N PHE A 741 -4.99 25.80 -10.90
CA PHE A 741 -3.57 25.48 -10.64
C PHE A 741 -3.16 24.03 -10.95
N LYS A 742 -4.09 23.07 -11.06
CA LYS A 742 -3.82 21.67 -11.44
C LYS A 742 -3.09 21.52 -12.79
N TRP A 743 -3.29 22.49 -13.69
CA TRP A 743 -2.77 22.48 -15.05
C TRP A 743 -2.09 23.81 -15.38
N ARG A 744 -0.83 23.96 -14.96
CA ARG A 744 -0.05 25.16 -15.27
C ARG A 744 0.40 25.10 -16.73
N LYS A 745 0.40 26.22 -17.44
CA LYS A 745 0.91 26.29 -18.82
C LYS A 745 2.33 26.83 -18.82
N ASP A 746 3.19 26.20 -19.62
CA ASP A 746 4.47 26.76 -20.03
C ASP A 746 4.20 28.09 -20.75
N PRO A 747 4.80 29.22 -20.29
CA PRO A 747 4.42 30.56 -20.73
C PRO A 747 4.81 30.85 -22.19
N LYS A 748 5.82 30.16 -22.74
CA LYS A 748 6.25 30.30 -24.14
C LYS A 748 5.45 29.40 -25.08
N THR A 749 5.28 28.14 -24.71
CA THR A 749 4.74 27.10 -25.61
C THR A 749 3.25 26.86 -25.42
N GLY A 750 2.65 27.36 -24.34
CA GLY A 750 1.26 27.07 -23.96
C GLY A 750 1.01 25.63 -23.53
N LYS A 751 2.04 24.76 -23.56
CA LYS A 751 1.96 23.34 -23.19
C LYS A 751 1.55 23.21 -21.72
N VAL A 752 0.57 22.35 -21.46
CA VAL A 752 0.18 22.03 -20.09
C VAL A 752 1.27 21.18 -19.44
N ILE A 753 1.76 21.64 -18.29
CA ILE A 753 2.64 20.94 -17.36
C ILE A 753 1.85 20.66 -16.08
N GLU A 754 2.09 19.51 -15.46
CA GLU A 754 1.39 19.14 -14.22
C GLU A 754 1.65 20.17 -13.11
N GLY A 755 0.56 20.59 -12.48
CA GLY A 755 0.50 21.83 -11.70
C GLY A 755 1.04 21.75 -10.28
N TRP A 756 1.19 20.54 -9.76
CA TRP A 756 1.41 20.26 -8.33
C TRP A 756 2.80 20.60 -7.82
N ASN A 757 3.79 20.61 -8.72
CA ASN A 757 5.20 20.66 -8.39
C ASN A 757 5.73 22.11 -8.37
N TRP A 758 5.92 22.71 -7.20
CA TRP A 758 6.55 24.03 -7.08
C TRP A 758 8.09 24.00 -6.90
N LEU A 759 8.71 22.80 -6.90
CA LEU A 759 10.17 22.65 -7.09
C LEU A 759 10.62 22.99 -8.52
N THR A 760 9.69 23.15 -9.46
CA THR A 760 9.96 23.68 -10.80
C THR A 760 8.76 24.52 -11.26
N PRO A 761 8.96 25.75 -11.75
CA PRO A 761 7.88 26.50 -12.41
C PRO A 761 7.52 25.82 -13.75
N PRO A 762 6.39 26.18 -14.38
CA PRO A 762 5.86 25.42 -15.51
C PRO A 762 6.61 25.59 -16.84
N SER A 763 7.77 26.23 -16.88
CA SER A 763 8.59 26.31 -18.10
C SER A 763 9.49 25.08 -18.24
N THR A 764 9.56 24.56 -19.46
CA THR A 764 10.54 23.54 -19.87
C THR A 764 11.97 24.09 -20.05
N ASP A 765 12.15 25.42 -20.01
CA ASP A 765 13.43 26.12 -20.11
C ASP A 765 13.90 26.64 -18.73
N PRO A 766 14.97 26.05 -18.14
CA PRO A 766 15.50 26.46 -16.84
C PRO A 766 15.95 27.92 -16.74
N ALA A 767 16.16 28.62 -17.87
CA ALA A 767 16.52 30.04 -17.88
C ALA A 767 15.35 30.96 -17.48
N GLU A 768 14.10 30.52 -17.62
CA GLU A 768 12.92 31.32 -17.21
C GLU A 768 12.58 31.19 -15.73
N TRP A 769 13.13 30.18 -15.05
CA TRP A 769 12.61 29.75 -13.76
C TRP A 769 12.68 30.84 -12.68
N SER A 770 13.75 31.63 -12.65
CA SER A 770 13.96 32.70 -11.66
C SER A 770 12.88 33.79 -11.70
N ALA A 771 12.43 34.19 -12.89
CA ALA A 771 11.41 35.22 -13.05
C ALA A 771 10.04 34.73 -12.55
N LEU A 772 9.66 33.50 -12.94
CA LEU A 772 8.42 32.86 -12.51
C LEU A 772 8.40 32.62 -11.00
N TRP A 773 9.53 32.21 -10.42
CA TRP A 773 9.67 32.00 -8.98
C TRP A 773 9.57 33.28 -8.16
N ALA A 774 10.11 34.41 -8.63
CA ALA A 774 10.00 35.69 -7.94
C ALA A 774 8.53 36.12 -7.70
N GLU A 775 7.64 35.85 -8.66
CA GLU A 775 6.19 36.09 -8.49
C GLU A 775 5.55 35.19 -7.43
N TYR A 776 5.97 33.93 -7.38
CA TYR A 776 5.48 32.93 -6.42
C TYR A 776 5.92 33.30 -5.00
N LYS A 777 7.17 33.76 -4.87
CA LYS A 777 7.76 34.21 -3.61
C LYS A 777 6.99 35.36 -2.98
N LYS A 778 6.62 36.39 -3.77
CA LYS A 778 5.82 37.52 -3.27
C LYS A 778 4.53 37.05 -2.60
N LYS A 779 3.77 36.17 -3.28
CA LYS A 779 2.48 35.64 -2.81
C LYS A 779 2.64 34.71 -1.59
N SER A 780 3.74 33.96 -1.52
CA SER A 780 4.11 33.14 -0.35
C SER A 780 4.38 34.01 0.89
N ASP A 781 5.22 35.04 0.75
CA ASP A 781 5.62 35.91 1.86
C ASP A 781 4.44 36.75 2.40
N GLU A 782 3.55 37.23 1.53
CA GLU A 782 2.29 37.91 1.90
C GLU A 782 1.36 37.04 2.75
N LYS A 783 1.23 35.74 2.44
CA LYS A 783 0.47 34.77 3.25
C LYS A 783 1.14 34.51 4.60
N LEU A 784 2.45 34.28 4.61
CA LEU A 784 3.20 33.95 5.83
C LEU A 784 3.14 35.09 6.85
N LEU A 785 3.21 36.35 6.40
CA LEU A 785 3.08 37.54 7.25
C LEU A 785 1.70 37.63 7.92
N ARG A 786 0.63 37.26 7.20
CA ARG A 786 -0.76 37.35 7.68
C ARG A 786 -1.11 36.28 8.72
N GLU A 787 -0.70 35.03 8.49
CA GLU A 787 -1.26 33.87 9.22
C GLU A 787 -0.37 33.35 10.35
N ARG A 788 0.96 33.53 10.27
CA ARG A 788 1.93 32.95 11.21
C ARG A 788 1.69 33.28 12.69
N PRO A 789 1.19 34.46 13.10
CA PRO A 789 0.92 34.75 14.51
C PRO A 789 -0.23 33.92 15.12
N PHE A 790 -1.11 33.36 14.29
CA PHE A 790 -2.36 32.71 14.74
C PHE A 790 -2.34 31.19 14.55
N ASP A 791 -1.91 30.72 13.38
CA ASP A 791 -1.60 29.29 13.16
C ASP A 791 -0.30 29.19 12.32
N PRO A 792 0.86 29.02 12.98
CA PRO A 792 2.16 28.93 12.31
C PRO A 792 2.30 27.68 11.42
N ALA A 793 1.49 26.63 11.66
CA ALA A 793 1.46 25.47 10.77
C ALA A 793 0.66 25.81 9.50
N GLN A 794 -0.53 26.39 9.63
CA GLN A 794 -1.37 26.74 8.48
C GLN A 794 -0.77 27.84 7.60
N ALA A 795 0.00 28.76 8.18
CA ALA A 795 0.75 29.79 7.44
C ALA A 795 1.76 29.21 6.44
N ARG A 796 2.18 27.96 6.63
CA ARG A 796 3.15 27.22 5.79
C ARG A 796 2.51 26.19 4.84
N ASN A 797 1.19 26.01 4.92
CA ASN A 797 0.41 25.08 4.09
C ASN A 797 -0.31 25.83 2.98
N TRP A 798 -0.50 25.20 1.82
CA TRP A 798 -1.28 25.72 0.67
C TRP A 798 -0.65 26.95 -0.05
N MET A 799 -1.03 27.17 -1.31
CA MET A 799 -0.41 28.13 -2.24
C MET A 799 1.11 27.91 -2.42
N PHE A 800 1.83 28.93 -2.91
CA PHE A 800 3.27 28.95 -3.23
C PHE A 800 4.21 28.67 -2.03
N ALA A 801 3.69 28.66 -0.80
CA ALA A 801 4.47 28.29 0.38
C ALA A 801 4.67 26.77 0.51
N HIS A 802 3.86 25.96 -0.18
CA HIS A 802 3.80 24.50 -0.03
C HIS A 802 3.86 23.81 -1.39
N THR A 803 4.52 22.65 -1.45
CA THR A 803 4.44 21.75 -2.61
C THR A 803 4.17 20.33 -2.13
N SER A 804 3.26 19.64 -2.82
CA SER A 804 2.95 18.23 -2.58
C SER A 804 3.47 17.43 -3.75
N LEU A 805 4.32 16.46 -3.46
CA LEU A 805 5.06 15.68 -4.44
C LEU A 805 5.07 14.20 -4.06
N PRO A 806 4.99 13.29 -5.03
CA PRO A 806 5.31 11.89 -4.77
C PRO A 806 6.79 11.81 -4.41
N LEU A 807 7.11 11.05 -3.37
CA LEU A 807 8.47 10.63 -3.11
C LEU A 807 8.95 9.76 -4.27
N VAL A 808 8.21 8.69 -4.51
CA VAL A 808 8.50 7.64 -5.49
C VAL A 808 7.27 7.45 -6.39
N GLY A 809 7.46 7.43 -7.70
CA GLY A 809 6.33 7.26 -8.65
C GLY A 809 5.65 8.56 -9.11
N TYR A 810 4.49 8.40 -9.76
CA TYR A 810 3.82 9.39 -10.66
C TYR A 810 4.76 10.01 -11.74
N GLY A 811 5.85 9.33 -12.09
CA GLY A 811 6.82 9.83 -13.07
C GLY A 811 7.80 10.87 -12.50
N TRP A 812 8.58 11.48 -13.39
CA TRP A 812 9.70 12.35 -13.00
C TRP A 812 9.25 13.74 -12.59
N LYS A 813 9.64 14.20 -11.39
CA LYS A 813 9.27 15.52 -10.84
C LYS A 813 10.14 16.66 -11.40
N SER A 814 10.41 16.64 -12.70
CA SER A 814 11.07 17.73 -13.43
C SER A 814 10.64 17.77 -14.89
N PRO A 815 10.36 18.96 -15.46
CA PRO A 815 10.10 19.14 -16.88
C PRO A 815 11.39 19.19 -17.73
N ASP A 816 12.59 19.13 -17.11
CA ASP A 816 13.87 19.18 -17.81
C ASP A 816 14.16 17.85 -18.53
N GLU A 817 13.96 17.84 -19.85
CA GLU A 817 14.18 16.66 -20.68
C GLU A 817 15.66 16.24 -20.76
N ARG A 818 16.61 17.13 -20.45
CA ARG A 818 18.05 16.81 -20.50
C ARG A 818 18.41 15.76 -19.45
N VAL A 819 17.89 15.90 -18.23
CA VAL A 819 18.16 14.95 -17.13
C VAL A 819 17.23 13.74 -17.16
N THR A 820 15.95 13.95 -17.49
CA THR A 820 14.92 12.89 -17.42
C THR A 820 15.05 11.85 -18.54
N ARG A 821 15.74 12.17 -19.65
CA ARG A 821 16.11 11.19 -20.68
C ARG A 821 17.46 10.51 -20.44
N TYR A 822 18.39 11.17 -19.75
CA TYR A 822 19.79 10.74 -19.64
C TYR A 822 20.05 9.85 -18.41
N PHE A 823 19.72 10.31 -17.20
CA PHE A 823 19.96 9.54 -15.98
C PHE A 823 18.77 8.64 -15.62
N ALA A 824 17.58 9.20 -15.75
CA ALA A 824 16.39 8.66 -15.13
C ALA A 824 16.06 7.19 -15.49
N PRO A 825 16.12 6.76 -16.76
CA PRO A 825 15.72 5.41 -17.17
C PRO A 825 16.55 4.25 -16.59
N ALA A 826 17.76 4.49 -16.07
CA ALA A 826 18.66 3.42 -15.61
C ALA A 826 19.40 3.74 -14.31
N GLU A 827 19.85 4.98 -14.12
CA GLU A 827 20.57 5.41 -12.92
C GLU A 827 19.57 5.71 -11.79
N TRP A 828 18.56 6.53 -12.04
CA TRP A 828 17.51 6.79 -11.04
C TRP A 828 16.51 5.64 -10.96
N GLY A 829 16.29 4.90 -12.07
CA GLY A 829 15.53 3.66 -12.11
C GLY A 829 14.01 3.85 -12.09
N ASP A 830 13.26 2.75 -12.09
CA ASP A 830 11.84 2.75 -12.44
C ASP A 830 10.88 3.51 -11.49
N ALA A 831 11.33 3.80 -10.26
CA ALA A 831 10.53 4.45 -9.23
C ALA A 831 11.38 5.34 -8.29
N GLU A 832 12.44 5.98 -8.82
CA GLU A 832 13.37 6.86 -8.08
C GLU A 832 14.10 6.20 -6.89
N CYS A 833 15.28 5.67 -7.19
CA CYS A 833 16.09 4.94 -6.22
C CYS A 833 17.04 5.83 -5.41
N TYR A 834 16.92 7.16 -5.53
CA TYR A 834 17.74 8.16 -4.83
C TYR A 834 19.26 7.90 -4.86
N THR A 835 19.81 7.62 -6.05
CA THR A 835 21.27 7.59 -6.21
C THR A 835 21.87 8.99 -6.08
N ASP A 836 23.19 9.10 -5.90
CA ASP A 836 23.84 10.39 -5.61
C ASP A 836 23.53 11.47 -6.67
N SER A 837 23.51 11.11 -7.96
CA SER A 837 23.13 12.03 -9.04
C SER A 837 21.66 12.48 -8.97
N ASN A 838 20.76 11.61 -8.50
CA ASN A 838 19.35 11.92 -8.29
C ASN A 838 19.17 12.90 -7.12
N ILE A 839 19.90 12.66 -6.04
CA ILE A 839 19.88 13.46 -4.82
C ILE A 839 20.43 14.87 -5.11
N ASP A 840 21.59 14.98 -5.76
CA ASP A 840 22.20 16.27 -6.10
C ASP A 840 21.26 17.12 -6.97
N TYR A 841 20.60 16.51 -7.96
CA TYR A 841 19.63 17.20 -8.80
C TYR A 841 18.41 17.71 -8.02
N TYR A 842 17.78 16.87 -7.19
CA TYR A 842 16.62 17.29 -6.40
C TYR A 842 16.97 18.35 -5.34
N LEU A 843 18.18 18.32 -4.76
CA LEU A 843 18.65 19.36 -3.84
C LEU A 843 18.91 20.69 -4.56
N TYR A 844 19.41 20.67 -5.81
CA TYR A 844 19.51 21.86 -6.65
C TYR A 844 18.14 22.49 -6.92
N LEU A 845 17.13 21.69 -7.30
CA LEU A 845 15.77 22.19 -7.51
C LEU A 845 15.18 22.80 -6.23
N ALA A 846 15.34 22.10 -5.09
CA ALA A 846 14.84 22.57 -3.81
C ALA A 846 15.52 23.86 -3.33
N ASP A 847 16.84 23.99 -3.47
CA ASP A 847 17.55 25.18 -3.05
C ASP A 847 17.06 26.44 -3.80
N ARG A 848 16.87 26.33 -5.11
CA ARG A 848 16.31 27.41 -5.93
C ARG A 848 14.85 27.70 -5.58
N ALA A 849 14.02 26.68 -5.37
CA ALA A 849 12.62 26.86 -4.98
C ALA A 849 12.46 27.53 -3.60
N PHE A 850 13.35 27.25 -2.63
CA PHE A 850 13.33 27.92 -1.32
C PHE A 850 13.79 29.38 -1.39
N THR A 851 14.87 29.65 -2.13
CA THR A 851 15.54 30.96 -2.20
C THR A 851 14.87 31.92 -3.18
N GLU A 852 14.64 31.48 -4.43
CA GLU A 852 14.00 32.24 -5.50
C GLU A 852 12.47 32.15 -5.43
N GLY A 853 11.92 30.95 -5.17
CA GLY A 853 10.49 30.64 -5.29
C GLY A 853 9.62 30.91 -4.06
N GLY A 854 10.22 31.12 -2.90
CA GLY A 854 9.49 31.33 -1.65
C GLY A 854 8.81 30.10 -1.07
N LEU A 855 9.17 28.91 -1.53
CA LEU A 855 8.70 27.65 -0.97
C LEU A 855 9.15 27.53 0.50
N ARG A 856 8.29 26.98 1.37
CA ARG A 856 8.53 26.80 2.81
C ARG A 856 8.39 25.35 3.25
N THR A 857 7.55 24.58 2.58
CA THR A 857 7.19 23.21 2.97
C THR A 857 7.19 22.29 1.76
N ILE A 858 7.84 21.13 1.88
CA ILE A 858 7.65 20.02 0.96
C ILE A 858 6.89 18.92 1.69
N TYR A 859 5.76 18.52 1.10
CA TYR A 859 5.00 17.33 1.43
C TYR A 859 5.41 16.20 0.48
N TRP A 860 5.93 15.12 1.06
CA TRP A 860 6.30 13.90 0.37
C TRP A 860 5.19 12.86 0.49
N ASP A 861 4.38 12.74 -0.54
CA ASP A 861 3.41 11.66 -0.72
C ASP A 861 4.13 10.33 -0.96
N ILE A 862 3.46 9.20 -0.74
CA ILE A 862 4.01 7.86 -0.98
C ILE A 862 5.26 7.59 -0.10
N PHE A 863 5.21 7.93 1.19
CA PHE A 863 6.30 7.75 2.16
C PHE A 863 6.38 6.31 2.72
N PHE A 864 6.48 5.34 1.82
CA PHE A 864 6.38 3.89 2.07
C PHE A 864 7.66 3.12 1.69
N PRO A 865 7.88 1.90 2.22
CA PRO A 865 8.84 0.95 1.65
C PRO A 865 8.37 0.45 0.27
N ILE A 866 9.11 0.80 -0.79
CA ILE A 866 8.83 0.35 -2.16
C ILE A 866 9.90 -0.64 -2.65
N LEU A 867 9.44 -1.67 -3.38
CA LEU A 867 10.29 -2.60 -4.10
C LEU A 867 10.73 -2.03 -5.45
N HIS A 868 12.01 -2.21 -5.76
CA HIS A 868 12.63 -1.85 -7.03
C HIS A 868 13.22 -3.10 -7.68
N HIS A 869 13.03 -3.24 -8.99
CA HIS A 869 13.52 -4.36 -9.80
C HIS A 869 14.75 -4.00 -10.64
N SER A 870 15.29 -2.78 -10.52
CA SER A 870 16.47 -2.35 -11.28
C SER A 870 17.75 -3.00 -10.75
N VAL A 871 18.34 -3.85 -11.57
CA VAL A 871 19.70 -4.37 -11.38
C VAL A 871 20.77 -3.35 -11.79
N GLN A 872 20.44 -2.35 -12.62
CA GLN A 872 21.42 -1.39 -13.17
C GLN A 872 21.97 -0.47 -12.09
N ASN A 873 21.09 0.09 -11.27
CA ASN A 873 21.46 0.90 -10.10
C ASN A 873 21.76 0.03 -8.86
N GLY A 874 21.80 -1.30 -9.02
CA GLY A 874 22.29 -2.24 -8.03
C GLY A 874 21.41 -2.39 -6.78
N VAL A 875 20.16 -1.94 -6.83
CA VAL A 875 19.17 -2.19 -5.77
C VAL A 875 18.70 -3.65 -5.82
N ALA A 876 18.21 -4.09 -6.98
CA ALA A 876 17.89 -5.51 -7.23
C ALA A 876 19.13 -6.32 -7.62
N TYR A 877 19.04 -7.64 -7.60
CA TYR A 877 20.09 -8.54 -8.09
C TYR A 877 19.54 -9.77 -8.84
N THR A 878 20.37 -10.40 -9.66
CA THR A 878 19.98 -11.60 -10.42
C THR A 878 20.21 -12.86 -9.60
N LEU A 879 19.21 -13.74 -9.54
CA LEU A 879 19.26 -15.06 -8.91
C LEU A 879 20.00 -16.08 -9.81
N PRO A 880 20.49 -17.21 -9.27
CA PRO A 880 21.13 -18.27 -10.06
C PRO A 880 20.21 -18.89 -11.14
N ASP A 881 18.90 -18.73 -11.03
CA ASP A 881 17.91 -19.17 -12.01
C ASP A 881 17.63 -18.13 -13.14
N GLY A 882 18.22 -16.94 -13.05
CA GLY A 882 18.05 -15.83 -13.99
C GLY A 882 16.90 -14.87 -13.64
N ARG A 883 16.05 -15.18 -12.64
CA ARG A 883 15.02 -14.24 -12.16
C ARG A 883 15.68 -13.08 -11.40
N ILE A 884 14.97 -11.97 -11.27
CA ILE A 884 15.44 -10.80 -10.52
C ILE A 884 14.89 -10.89 -9.11
N GLN A 885 15.77 -10.96 -8.10
CA GLN A 885 15.37 -10.69 -6.72
C GLN A 885 15.31 -9.16 -6.53
N PRO A 886 14.14 -8.59 -6.18
CA PRO A 886 14.01 -7.15 -5.99
C PRO A 886 14.65 -6.69 -4.66
N GLY A 887 14.73 -5.38 -4.46
CA GLY A 887 15.22 -4.77 -3.22
C GLY A 887 14.52 -3.45 -2.93
N TYR A 888 14.84 -2.85 -1.79
CA TYR A 888 14.31 -1.58 -1.29
C TYR A 888 15.41 -0.51 -1.31
N THR A 889 15.02 0.75 -1.11
CA THR A 889 15.92 1.92 -1.17
C THR A 889 15.92 2.75 0.12
N GLY A 890 15.58 2.15 1.26
CA GLY A 890 15.42 2.84 2.53
C GLY A 890 16.67 3.61 2.97
N PHE A 891 17.88 3.09 2.75
CA PHE A 891 19.12 3.79 3.07
C PHE A 891 19.37 4.99 2.14
N ASN A 892 19.11 4.85 0.84
CA ASN A 892 19.23 5.93 -0.13
C ASN A 892 18.22 7.04 0.15
N THR A 893 16.96 6.67 0.37
CA THR A 893 15.87 7.61 0.71
C THR A 893 16.11 8.29 2.05
N ARG A 894 16.61 7.58 3.09
CA ARG A 894 17.08 8.22 4.33
C ARG A 894 18.17 9.25 4.05
N ARG A 895 19.18 8.94 3.21
CA ARG A 895 20.26 9.88 2.88
C ARG A 895 19.76 11.09 2.09
N PHE A 896 18.82 10.91 1.17
CA PHE A 896 18.12 12.00 0.49
C PHE A 896 17.41 12.90 1.50
N MET A 897 16.58 12.32 2.36
CA MET A 897 15.80 13.07 3.36
C MET A 897 16.70 13.81 4.36
N MET A 898 17.80 13.20 4.80
CA MET A 898 18.82 13.82 5.64
C MET A 898 19.47 15.04 4.99
N ARG A 899 19.86 14.94 3.71
CA ARG A 899 20.46 16.07 2.97
C ARG A 899 19.43 17.17 2.67
N MET A 900 18.18 16.81 2.37
CA MET A 900 17.08 17.76 2.19
C MET A 900 16.80 18.53 3.49
N TYR A 901 16.76 17.83 4.62
CA TYR A 901 16.52 18.45 5.92
C TYR A 901 17.68 19.35 6.34
N ALA A 902 18.93 18.94 6.05
CA ALA A 902 20.12 19.78 6.23
C ALA A 902 20.05 21.07 5.38
N LEU A 903 19.64 20.97 4.11
CA LEU A 903 19.46 22.12 3.21
C LEU A 903 18.36 23.06 3.71
N MET A 904 17.20 22.52 4.10
CA MET A 904 16.11 23.29 4.69
C MET A 904 16.56 23.98 5.99
N GLY A 905 17.42 23.35 6.79
CA GLY A 905 18.06 23.96 7.96
C GLY A 905 18.93 25.17 7.60
N ASP A 906 19.78 25.07 6.58
CA ASP A 906 20.59 26.20 6.07
C ASP A 906 19.75 27.36 5.53
N ARG A 907 18.49 27.09 5.15
CA ARG A 907 17.52 28.10 4.69
C ARG A 907 16.54 28.54 5.78
N GLY A 908 16.72 28.11 7.04
CA GLY A 908 15.87 28.48 8.17
C GLY A 908 14.43 27.95 8.10
N LEU A 909 14.21 26.86 7.36
CA LEU A 909 12.89 26.27 7.13
C LEU A 909 12.53 25.16 8.11
N THR A 910 13.50 24.47 8.73
CA THR A 910 13.22 23.46 9.76
C THR A 910 13.10 24.10 11.15
N PRO A 911 12.19 23.64 12.02
CA PRO A 911 11.21 22.58 11.81
C PRO A 911 9.94 23.09 11.09
N GLY A 912 9.13 22.13 10.60
CA GLY A 912 7.91 22.36 9.84
C GLY A 912 8.14 22.51 8.33
N GLY A 913 9.33 22.13 7.83
CA GLY A 913 9.69 22.26 6.42
C GLY A 913 9.56 20.96 5.62
N GLN A 914 9.76 19.82 6.27
CA GLN A 914 9.79 18.51 5.62
C GLN A 914 8.71 17.62 6.23
N VAL A 915 7.63 17.45 5.50
CA VAL A 915 6.46 16.67 5.92
C VAL A 915 6.16 15.59 4.89
N SER A 916 5.34 14.62 5.25
CA SER A 916 5.08 13.46 4.42
C SER A 916 3.63 12.99 4.54
N HIS A 917 3.22 12.09 3.65
CA HIS A 917 1.99 11.33 3.72
C HIS A 917 2.27 9.86 3.51
N ALA A 918 1.65 9.07 4.39
CA ALA A 918 2.04 7.72 4.68
C ALA A 918 0.80 6.88 5.07
N THR A 919 -0.35 7.15 4.42
CA THR A 919 -1.68 6.48 4.44
C THR A 919 -1.96 5.44 5.53
N ASN A 920 -1.15 4.38 5.61
CA ASN A 920 -1.19 3.38 6.67
C ASN A 920 0.15 2.63 6.91
N ASP A 921 1.26 3.16 6.40
CA ASP A 921 2.57 2.50 6.31
C ASP A 921 3.67 3.57 6.29
N TYR A 922 4.73 3.41 7.08
CA TYR A 922 5.73 4.45 7.29
C TYR A 922 7.12 3.95 6.86
N LEU A 923 7.86 4.75 6.10
CA LEU A 923 9.28 4.52 5.84
C LEU A 923 10.15 4.83 7.08
N LEU A 924 10.07 3.95 8.09
CA LEU A 924 10.61 4.15 9.45
C LEU A 924 12.09 4.55 9.50
N VAL A 925 12.94 4.04 8.59
CA VAL A 925 14.36 4.41 8.50
C VAL A 925 14.57 5.88 8.11
N ALA A 926 13.63 6.50 7.39
CA ALA A 926 13.67 7.90 6.97
C ALA A 926 12.86 8.84 7.87
N CYS A 927 11.98 8.31 8.75
CA CYS A 927 11.26 9.09 9.77
C CYS A 927 12.11 10.04 10.65
N PRO A 928 13.39 9.78 11.01
CA PRO A 928 14.18 10.72 11.82
C PRO A 928 14.37 12.10 11.17
N TRP A 929 14.13 12.19 9.86
CA TRP A 929 14.32 13.38 9.02
C TRP A 929 12.98 14.01 8.58
N MET A 930 11.85 13.60 9.19
CA MET A 930 10.52 14.18 9.01
C MET A 930 10.12 15.04 10.21
N ASP A 931 9.43 16.14 9.97
CA ASP A 931 8.74 16.92 11.02
C ASP A 931 7.34 16.37 11.31
N ALA A 932 6.60 16.00 10.26
CA ALA A 932 5.26 15.43 10.35
C ALA A 932 4.99 14.34 9.29
N ILE A 933 4.09 13.42 9.64
CA ILE A 933 3.52 12.40 8.78
C ILE A 933 2.00 12.59 8.77
N LEU A 934 1.39 12.58 7.59
CA LEU A 934 -0.05 12.51 7.41
C LEU A 934 -0.49 11.05 7.27
N ASP A 935 -1.51 10.69 8.03
CA ASP A 935 -2.15 9.38 8.11
C ASP A 935 -3.67 9.58 7.90
N GLY A 936 -4.49 8.53 7.87
CA GLY A 936 -5.97 8.64 7.86
C GLY A 936 -6.66 8.31 6.53
N GLU A 937 -5.90 8.07 5.46
CA GLU A 937 -6.43 7.78 4.11
C GLU A 937 -6.88 6.30 3.94
N TYR A 938 -7.77 5.82 4.82
CA TYR A 938 -8.31 4.46 4.72
C TYR A 938 -9.82 4.46 4.45
N HIS A 939 -10.19 3.82 3.34
CA HIS A 939 -11.56 3.63 2.80
C HIS A 939 -12.39 4.91 2.59
N GLN A 940 -12.86 5.06 1.35
CA GLN A 940 -13.88 6.06 1.02
C GLN A 940 -15.20 5.67 1.69
N LEU A 941 -15.65 6.47 2.66
CA LEU A 941 -16.92 6.25 3.34
C LEU A 941 -18.04 6.92 2.55
N THR A 942 -19.04 6.14 2.15
CA THR A 942 -20.22 6.59 1.39
C THR A 942 -21.49 6.32 2.19
N ASP A 943 -22.64 6.79 1.70
CA ASP A 943 -23.94 6.47 2.31
C ASP A 943 -24.22 4.95 2.34
N ALA A 944 -23.67 4.18 1.40
CA ALA A 944 -23.82 2.72 1.33
C ALA A 944 -22.89 1.94 2.30
N SER A 945 -21.80 2.55 2.78
CA SER A 945 -20.86 1.90 3.69
C SER A 945 -21.53 1.55 5.02
N THR A 946 -21.25 0.38 5.61
CA THR A 946 -21.87 -0.08 6.86
C THR A 946 -21.04 0.20 8.13
N MET A 947 -19.78 0.61 7.95
CA MET A 947 -18.85 1.00 9.01
C MET A 947 -18.71 2.52 9.08
N ASP A 948 -18.11 3.03 10.15
CA ASP A 948 -17.54 4.37 10.20
C ASP A 948 -16.00 4.36 10.19
N TRP A 949 -15.39 5.53 10.37
CA TRP A 949 -13.93 5.68 10.31
C TRP A 949 -13.24 5.01 11.51
N VAL A 950 -13.85 5.02 12.70
CA VAL A 950 -13.22 4.45 13.91
C VAL A 950 -13.12 2.93 13.81
N ASP A 951 -14.14 2.26 13.21
CA ASP A 951 -14.07 0.82 12.90
C ASP A 951 -12.83 0.48 12.03
N GLY A 952 -12.44 1.37 11.11
CA GLY A 952 -11.28 1.21 10.23
C GLY A 952 -9.91 1.39 10.90
N TYR A 953 -9.87 1.97 12.11
CA TYR A 953 -8.66 2.31 12.85
C TYR A 953 -8.63 1.66 14.25
N PRO A 954 -8.53 0.32 14.34
CA PRO A 954 -8.60 -0.40 15.61
C PRO A 954 -7.46 -0.01 16.57
N VAL A 955 -7.70 -0.22 17.87
CA VAL A 955 -6.83 0.22 18.97
C VAL A 955 -5.39 -0.28 18.84
N ASP A 956 -5.18 -1.51 18.37
CA ASP A 956 -3.85 -2.07 18.15
C ASP A 956 -3.09 -1.29 17.06
N ARG A 957 -3.71 -1.04 15.91
CA ARG A 957 -3.17 -0.21 14.83
C ARG A 957 -2.79 1.18 15.32
N MET A 958 -3.66 1.82 16.09
CA MET A 958 -3.42 3.15 16.65
C MET A 958 -2.28 3.16 17.67
N ARG A 959 -2.22 2.16 18.57
CA ARG A 959 -1.11 2.01 19.53
C ARG A 959 0.24 1.80 18.87
N VAL A 960 0.30 1.12 17.73
CA VAL A 960 1.56 0.83 17.03
C VAL A 960 2.04 2.03 16.20
N LEU A 961 1.17 2.64 15.38
CA LEU A 961 1.59 3.67 14.41
C LEU A 961 1.38 5.11 14.89
N SER A 962 0.35 5.39 15.68
CA SER A 962 -0.13 6.77 15.89
C SER A 962 0.49 7.48 17.09
N CYS A 963 1.27 6.79 17.93
CA CYS A 963 1.89 7.36 19.12
C CYS A 963 3.13 8.20 18.77
N VAL A 964 2.96 9.53 18.65
CA VAL A 964 4.02 10.52 18.37
C VAL A 964 5.26 10.38 19.26
N HIS A 965 5.07 10.00 20.53
CA HIS A 965 6.12 9.80 21.53
C HIS A 965 7.10 8.68 21.19
N ASN A 966 6.66 7.68 20.43
CA ASN A 966 7.52 6.60 19.96
C ASN A 966 8.36 7.00 18.74
N TRP A 967 7.96 8.01 17.95
CA TRP A 967 8.68 8.37 16.72
C TRP A 967 9.51 9.64 16.85
N GLY A 968 9.04 10.63 17.61
CA GLY A 968 9.58 12.01 17.56
C GLY A 968 9.06 12.82 16.37
N VAL A 969 8.03 12.32 15.70
CA VAL A 969 7.41 12.89 14.49
C VAL A 969 5.93 13.12 14.77
N VAL A 970 5.39 14.25 14.33
CA VAL A 970 3.97 14.57 14.54
C VAL A 970 3.10 13.77 13.57
N ILE A 971 2.12 13.02 14.08
CA ILE A 971 1.12 12.36 13.25
C ILE A 971 -0.08 13.31 13.08
N SER A 972 -0.35 13.66 11.83
CA SER A 972 -1.46 14.46 11.33
C SER A 972 -2.46 13.56 10.61
N TRP A 973 -3.71 14.00 10.42
CA TRP A 973 -4.77 13.12 9.92
C TRP A 973 -5.58 13.69 8.76
N MET A 974 -6.05 12.80 7.87
CA MET A 974 -7.04 13.09 6.83
C MET A 974 -8.21 12.09 6.88
N ASN A 975 -9.20 12.26 5.99
CA ASN A 975 -10.30 11.31 5.80
C ASN A 975 -10.78 11.30 4.33
N LEU A 976 -11.52 10.26 3.95
CA LEU A 976 -12.18 10.14 2.64
C LEU A 976 -13.73 10.04 2.80
N ILE A 977 -14.34 10.97 3.53
CA ILE A 977 -15.79 10.96 3.77
C ILE A 977 -16.55 11.61 2.60
N GLN A 978 -17.40 10.82 1.95
CA GLN A 978 -18.35 11.23 0.90
C GLN A 978 -19.77 10.76 1.24
N VAL A 979 -20.15 10.93 2.51
CA VAL A 979 -21.50 10.68 3.04
C VAL A 979 -22.35 11.92 2.78
N THR A 980 -23.48 11.77 2.07
CA THR A 980 -24.40 12.89 1.78
C THR A 980 -25.35 13.17 2.93
N ASP A 981 -25.65 12.18 3.78
CA ASP A 981 -26.41 12.40 5.02
C ASP A 981 -25.63 13.30 6.00
N LYS A 982 -26.14 14.50 6.24
CA LYS A 982 -25.45 15.53 7.05
C LYS A 982 -25.28 15.12 8.51
N ALA A 983 -26.25 14.42 9.10
CA ALA A 983 -26.22 14.05 10.52
C ALA A 983 -25.19 12.94 10.78
N ARG A 984 -25.16 11.93 9.91
CA ARG A 984 -24.16 10.87 9.86
C ARG A 984 -22.77 11.45 9.59
N SER A 985 -22.64 12.32 8.58
CA SER A 985 -21.37 12.97 8.26
C SER A 985 -20.81 13.78 9.44
N ALA A 986 -21.64 14.58 10.11
CA ALA A 986 -21.24 15.32 11.31
C ALA A 986 -20.82 14.39 12.47
N ARG A 987 -21.56 13.30 12.71
CA ARG A 987 -21.20 12.30 13.73
C ARG A 987 -19.84 11.65 13.45
N ILE A 988 -19.58 11.25 12.21
CA ILE A 988 -18.29 10.62 11.83
C ILE A 988 -17.14 11.61 12.02
N HIS A 989 -17.27 12.86 11.57
CA HIS A 989 -16.21 13.87 11.73
C HIS A 989 -15.88 14.15 13.21
N ARG A 990 -16.90 14.23 14.08
CA ARG A 990 -16.69 14.31 15.53
C ARG A 990 -15.98 13.07 16.07
N GLY A 991 -16.45 11.87 15.71
CA GLY A 991 -15.87 10.62 16.16
C GLY A 991 -14.38 10.48 15.82
N ILE A 992 -13.98 10.93 14.63
CA ILE A 992 -12.57 11.04 14.24
C ILE A 992 -11.81 11.96 15.21
N GLN A 993 -12.26 13.20 15.40
CA GLN A 993 -11.57 14.15 16.29
C GLN A 993 -11.39 13.58 17.70
N ASP A 994 -12.47 13.05 18.29
CA ASP A 994 -12.48 12.56 19.66
C ASP A 994 -11.63 11.29 19.85
N TYR A 995 -11.66 10.37 18.89
CA TYR A 995 -10.84 9.17 18.93
C TYR A 995 -9.35 9.46 18.73
N LEU A 996 -8.99 10.39 17.83
CA LEU A 996 -7.59 10.77 17.59
C LEU A 996 -6.92 11.39 18.81
N ARG A 997 -7.67 12.19 19.58
CA ARG A 997 -7.19 12.81 20.82
C ARG A 997 -6.75 11.76 21.83
N LEU A 998 -7.40 10.59 21.92
CA LEU A 998 -6.99 9.50 22.82
C LEU A 998 -5.52 9.08 22.66
N TYR A 999 -4.90 9.33 21.51
CA TYR A 999 -3.53 8.93 21.15
C TYR A 999 -2.53 10.11 21.18
N ASP A 1000 -2.93 11.25 21.77
CA ASP A 1000 -2.18 12.52 21.76
C ASP A 1000 -1.98 13.10 20.34
N SER A 1001 -2.89 12.82 19.42
CA SER A 1001 -2.93 13.52 18.13
C SER A 1001 -3.95 14.65 18.16
N TRP A 1002 -3.50 15.84 17.73
CA TRP A 1002 -4.24 17.11 17.86
C TRP A 1002 -4.42 17.86 16.53
N ARG A 1003 -4.08 17.22 15.40
CA ARG A 1003 -4.13 17.84 14.07
C ARG A 1003 -4.76 16.88 13.06
N GLY A 1004 -5.74 17.35 12.30
CA GLY A 1004 -6.53 16.51 11.41
C GLY A 1004 -7.43 17.30 10.45
N PRO A 1005 -8.36 16.64 9.74
CA PRO A 1005 -9.05 17.23 8.58
C PRO A 1005 -10.14 18.26 8.93
N VAL A 1006 -10.45 18.46 10.21
CA VAL A 1006 -11.58 19.28 10.67
C VAL A 1006 -11.28 20.19 11.87
N ASP A 1007 -10.04 20.31 12.35
CA ASP A 1007 -9.75 21.18 13.52
C ASP A 1007 -8.37 21.89 13.46
N THR A 1008 -8.40 23.18 13.83
CA THR A 1008 -7.26 23.87 14.42
C THR A 1008 -7.29 23.68 15.94
N LEU A 1009 -6.16 23.84 16.62
CA LEU A 1009 -6.10 23.60 18.06
C LEU A 1009 -6.85 24.72 18.80
N LYS A 1010 -8.04 24.41 19.33
CA LYS A 1010 -9.00 25.40 19.84
C LYS A 1010 -8.45 26.24 21.00
N PRO A 1011 -8.77 27.55 21.11
CA PRO A 1011 -8.28 28.43 22.17
C PRO A 1011 -8.46 27.89 23.61
N PRO A 1012 -9.61 27.31 24.02
CA PRO A 1012 -9.76 26.78 25.38
C PRO A 1012 -8.76 25.65 25.73
N VAL A 1013 -8.30 24.89 24.73
CA VAL A 1013 -7.32 23.81 24.91
C VAL A 1013 -5.88 24.37 24.98
N LEU A 1014 -5.59 25.43 24.21
CA LEU A 1014 -4.34 26.19 24.34
C LEU A 1014 -4.25 26.89 25.71
N GLU A 1015 -5.32 27.60 26.12
CA GLU A 1015 -5.44 28.28 27.41
C GLU A 1015 -5.36 27.33 28.61
N TRP A 1016 -5.85 26.08 28.46
CA TRP A 1016 -5.67 25.03 29.46
C TRP A 1016 -4.18 24.67 29.68
N GLY A 1017 -3.31 24.87 28.68
CA GLY A 1017 -1.86 24.60 28.76
C GLY A 1017 -1.43 23.28 28.14
N ILE A 1018 -2.15 22.79 27.12
CA ILE A 1018 -1.88 21.48 26.50
C ILE A 1018 -0.47 21.32 25.93
N LEU A 1019 0.24 22.42 25.63
CA LEU A 1019 1.57 22.38 25.01
C LEU A 1019 2.64 21.79 25.94
N ASP A 1020 2.50 22.00 27.26
CA ASP A 1020 3.48 21.60 28.28
C ASP A 1020 3.05 20.36 29.09
N ALA A 1021 1.86 19.81 28.82
CA ALA A 1021 1.28 18.75 29.63
C ALA A 1021 1.83 17.35 29.32
N GLU A 1022 2.03 16.55 30.38
CA GLU A 1022 2.42 15.14 30.30
C GLU A 1022 1.23 14.30 29.83
N TYR A 1023 1.43 13.44 28.84
CA TYR A 1023 0.40 12.53 28.31
C TYR A 1023 0.48 11.12 28.94
N VAL A 1024 -0.69 10.59 29.31
CA VAL A 1024 -0.90 9.24 29.83
C VAL A 1024 -1.98 8.53 28.99
N PRO A 1025 -1.62 7.47 28.24
CA PRO A 1025 -2.56 6.73 27.38
C PRO A 1025 -3.49 5.81 28.18
N PHE A 1026 -4.70 5.57 27.67
CA PHE A 1026 -5.70 4.73 28.34
C PHE A 1026 -5.24 3.28 28.63
N TRP A 1027 -4.38 2.67 27.80
CA TRP A 1027 -3.87 1.30 28.02
C TRP A 1027 -2.77 1.19 29.09
N ARG A 1028 -2.32 2.31 29.69
CA ARG A 1028 -1.45 2.32 30.87
C ARG A 1028 -2.24 2.40 32.18
N ASN A 1029 -3.56 2.52 32.08
CA ASN A 1029 -4.47 2.48 33.22
C ASN A 1029 -4.74 1.02 33.64
N PRO A 1030 -4.41 0.58 34.87
CA PRO A 1030 -4.53 -0.82 35.29
C PRO A 1030 -5.96 -1.37 35.34
N ALA A 1031 -6.99 -0.51 35.33
CA ALA A 1031 -8.39 -0.94 35.18
C ALA A 1031 -8.82 -1.20 33.71
N MET A 1032 -8.01 -0.77 32.74
CA MET A 1032 -8.32 -0.82 31.30
C MET A 1032 -7.75 -2.05 30.61
N THR A 1033 -8.05 -3.24 31.14
CA THR A 1033 -8.07 -4.46 30.31
C THR A 1033 -9.48 -4.61 29.73
N PRO A 1034 -9.67 -4.43 28.41
CA PRO A 1034 -10.96 -4.74 27.79
C PRO A 1034 -11.40 -6.16 28.15
N SER A 1035 -12.67 -6.36 28.49
CA SER A 1035 -13.25 -7.67 28.23
C SER A 1035 -13.28 -7.84 26.72
N PRO A 1036 -12.96 -9.02 26.15
CA PRO A 1036 -13.39 -9.34 24.80
C PRO A 1036 -14.90 -9.11 24.74
N SER A 1037 -15.37 -8.36 23.75
CA SER A 1037 -16.80 -8.16 23.54
C SER A 1037 -17.47 -9.52 23.36
N GLN A 1038 -18.49 -9.79 24.17
CA GLN A 1038 -19.31 -10.98 24.02
C GLN A 1038 -20.22 -10.81 22.80
N GLY A 1039 -19.69 -11.07 21.61
CA GLY A 1039 -20.50 -11.62 20.55
C GLY A 1039 -20.97 -13.01 20.98
N GLU A 1040 -22.26 -13.14 21.28
CA GLU A 1040 -22.87 -14.40 21.71
C GLU A 1040 -22.66 -15.50 20.65
N GLY A 1041 -22.39 -16.74 21.11
CA GLY A 1041 -22.29 -17.92 20.24
C GLY A 1041 -20.88 -18.41 19.92
N ARG A 1042 -20.09 -18.81 20.93
CA ARG A 1042 -18.87 -19.62 20.74
C ARG A 1042 -19.08 -21.08 21.17
N GLY A 1043 -19.45 -21.93 20.21
CA GLY A 1043 -19.45 -23.40 20.35
C GLY A 1043 -18.07 -23.99 20.01
N GLU A 1044 -17.68 -25.08 20.67
CA GLU A 1044 -16.30 -25.57 20.66
C GLU A 1044 -15.95 -26.57 19.53
N GLY A 1045 -14.75 -26.40 18.95
CA GLY A 1045 -14.02 -27.42 18.20
C GLY A 1045 -12.53 -27.33 18.55
N ARG A 1046 -12.09 -28.05 19.59
CA ARG A 1046 -10.84 -27.75 20.29
C ARG A 1046 -9.57 -28.32 19.61
N ALA A 1047 -8.71 -27.41 19.17
CA ALA A 1047 -7.25 -27.57 19.23
C ALA A 1047 -6.66 -26.46 20.12
N SER A 1048 -6.85 -26.61 21.44
CA SER A 1048 -6.32 -25.78 22.56
C SER A 1048 -6.12 -24.27 22.33
N ALA A 1049 -7.07 -23.59 21.70
CA ALA A 1049 -7.11 -22.13 21.63
C ALA A 1049 -8.06 -21.56 22.71
N LYS A 1050 -7.56 -21.41 23.95
CA LYS A 1050 -8.16 -20.39 24.84
C LYS A 1050 -7.86 -19.03 24.19
N GLY A 1051 -8.91 -18.23 23.97
CA GLY A 1051 -8.77 -16.89 23.40
C GLY A 1051 -7.87 -15.99 24.25
N PRO A 1052 -7.41 -14.85 23.72
CA PRO A 1052 -6.47 -13.99 24.42
C PRO A 1052 -7.08 -13.50 25.74
N THR A 1053 -6.60 -14.07 26.85
CA THR A 1053 -6.53 -13.32 28.10
C THR A 1053 -5.59 -12.15 27.83
N LEU A 1054 -6.18 -10.96 27.71
CA LEU A 1054 -5.43 -9.71 27.81
C LEU A 1054 -4.60 -9.75 29.11
N PRO A 1055 -3.39 -9.18 29.11
CA PRO A 1055 -2.44 -9.39 30.19
C PRO A 1055 -3.07 -8.99 31.53
N SER A 1056 -2.98 -9.87 32.52
CA SER A 1056 -3.17 -9.48 33.92
C SER A 1056 -2.28 -8.27 34.21
N PRO A 1057 -2.66 -7.36 35.14
CA PRO A 1057 -1.86 -6.19 35.46
C PRO A 1057 -0.40 -6.58 35.73
N LEU A 1058 0.51 -6.17 34.83
CA LEU A 1058 1.93 -6.45 34.97
C LEU A 1058 2.42 -5.82 36.29
N PRO A 1059 2.98 -6.59 37.23
CA PRO A 1059 3.27 -6.07 38.56
C PRO A 1059 4.33 -4.95 38.50
N GLY A 1060 4.00 -3.79 39.08
CA GLY A 1060 4.96 -2.69 39.28
C GLY A 1060 4.74 -1.41 38.46
N ARG A 1061 3.59 -1.23 37.78
CA ARG A 1061 3.28 0.04 37.10
C ARG A 1061 2.62 1.07 38.03
N GLU A 1062 3.18 2.28 38.08
CA GLU A 1062 2.47 3.45 38.61
C GLU A 1062 1.24 3.73 37.72
N GLY A 1063 0.05 3.72 38.32
CA GLY A 1063 -1.20 3.88 37.59
C GLY A 1063 -2.43 3.85 38.51
N GLY A 1064 -3.62 3.99 37.92
CA GLY A 1064 -4.89 4.04 38.66
C GLY A 1064 -5.24 5.44 39.17
N TRP A 1065 -4.89 6.49 38.40
CA TRP A 1065 -5.31 7.88 38.66
C TRP A 1065 -6.76 8.16 38.25
N VAL A 1066 -7.18 7.56 37.15
CA VAL A 1066 -8.56 7.55 36.67
C VAL A 1066 -8.93 6.11 36.34
N THR A 1067 -10.20 5.72 36.37
CA THR A 1067 -10.65 4.34 36.10
C THR A 1067 -12.10 4.37 35.62
N PRO A 1068 -12.39 4.16 34.32
CA PRO A 1068 -13.76 4.01 33.86
C PRO A 1068 -14.36 2.70 34.40
N LEU A 1069 -15.66 2.73 34.69
CA LEU A 1069 -16.40 1.59 35.24
C LEU A 1069 -17.07 0.73 34.15
N ASP A 1070 -16.98 1.14 32.89
CA ASP A 1070 -17.50 0.45 31.71
C ASP A 1070 -16.33 0.17 30.74
N PRO A 1071 -16.15 -1.08 30.26
CA PRO A 1071 -14.99 -1.47 29.45
C PRO A 1071 -14.97 -0.89 28.03
N ASP A 1072 -16.10 -0.37 27.52
CA ASP A 1072 -16.15 0.32 26.22
C ASP A 1072 -15.79 1.82 26.35
N ILE A 1073 -15.60 2.34 27.56
CA ILE A 1073 -15.23 3.74 27.79
C ILE A 1073 -13.70 3.86 27.87
N LEU A 1074 -13.10 4.45 26.85
CA LEU A 1074 -11.66 4.73 26.81
C LEU A 1074 -11.37 6.10 27.44
N VAL A 1075 -10.34 6.17 28.31
CA VAL A 1075 -9.95 7.41 29.00
C VAL A 1075 -8.44 7.64 28.94
N SER A 1076 -8.01 8.57 28.10
CA SER A 1076 -6.62 9.10 28.10
C SER A 1076 -6.56 10.43 28.86
N MET A 1077 -5.39 10.76 29.42
CA MET A 1077 -5.21 11.91 30.30
C MET A 1077 -4.00 12.76 29.92
N TRP A 1078 -4.11 14.08 30.08
CA TRP A 1078 -2.98 15.01 30.15
C TRP A 1078 -2.89 15.63 31.53
N ARG A 1079 -1.69 15.81 32.06
CA ARG A 1079 -1.44 16.27 33.43
C ARG A 1079 -0.54 17.51 33.48
N LEU A 1080 -0.96 18.46 34.31
CA LEU A 1080 -0.20 19.59 34.83
C LEU A 1080 -0.28 19.57 36.38
N PRO A 1081 0.58 20.29 37.12
CA PRO A 1081 0.64 20.20 38.59
C PRO A 1081 -0.63 20.62 39.36
N ASP A 1082 -1.53 21.40 38.75
CA ASP A 1082 -2.79 21.86 39.34
C ASP A 1082 -4.06 21.33 38.63
N ARG A 1083 -3.91 20.59 37.52
CA ARG A 1083 -5.04 20.17 36.68
C ARG A 1083 -4.76 18.98 35.76
N ILE A 1084 -5.83 18.28 35.41
CA ILE A 1084 -5.85 17.24 34.38
C ILE A 1084 -6.86 17.58 33.28
N LEU A 1085 -6.64 17.01 32.10
CA LEU A 1085 -7.58 16.97 30.99
C LEU A 1085 -7.81 15.50 30.65
N LEU A 1086 -9.06 15.09 30.49
CA LEU A 1086 -9.46 13.73 30.16
C LEU A 1086 -10.14 13.70 28.79
N ALA A 1087 -9.63 12.87 27.87
CA ALA A 1087 -10.37 12.49 26.68
C ALA A 1087 -11.17 11.23 27.01
N VAL A 1088 -12.49 11.38 27.12
CA VAL A 1088 -13.42 10.29 27.46
C VAL A 1088 -14.18 9.91 26.20
N PHE A 1089 -14.09 8.66 25.76
CA PHE A 1089 -14.61 8.20 24.46
C PHE A 1089 -15.43 6.91 24.60
N ASN A 1090 -16.57 6.84 23.91
CA ASN A 1090 -17.40 5.64 23.81
C ASN A 1090 -17.01 4.80 22.59
N ASN A 1091 -16.30 3.69 22.83
CA ASN A 1091 -15.82 2.76 21.81
C ASN A 1091 -16.88 1.73 21.36
N HIS A 1092 -18.14 1.89 21.75
CA HIS A 1092 -19.24 1.08 21.24
C HIS A 1092 -19.87 1.74 20.01
N ASN A 1093 -19.98 1.02 18.89
CA ASN A 1093 -20.38 1.58 17.59
C ASN A 1093 -21.90 1.73 17.37
N LYS A 1094 -22.73 1.15 18.24
CA LYS A 1094 -24.21 1.12 18.08
C LYS A 1094 -25.03 1.78 19.20
N SER A 1095 -24.48 1.99 20.39
CA SER A 1095 -25.24 2.47 21.55
C SER A 1095 -24.56 3.66 22.21
N GLY A 1096 -25.36 4.65 22.60
CA GLY A 1096 -24.89 5.70 23.51
C GLY A 1096 -24.66 5.15 24.91
N LYS A 1097 -23.81 5.82 25.70
CA LYS A 1097 -23.47 5.44 27.08
C LYS A 1097 -23.35 6.66 27.99
N ASP A 1098 -23.66 6.47 29.26
CA ASP A 1098 -23.28 7.38 30.33
C ASP A 1098 -22.01 6.83 31.00
N ALA A 1099 -20.89 7.55 30.90
CA ALA A 1099 -19.64 7.11 31.48
C ALA A 1099 -19.54 7.51 32.96
N ALA A 1100 -19.19 6.54 33.80
CA ALA A 1100 -18.75 6.76 35.18
C ALA A 1100 -17.25 6.43 35.29
N ILE A 1101 -16.47 7.35 35.86
CA ILE A 1101 -15.01 7.26 35.94
C ILE A 1101 -14.58 7.58 37.37
N GLN A 1102 -13.99 6.62 38.07
CA GLN A 1102 -13.34 6.85 39.36
C GLN A 1102 -12.09 7.72 39.16
N VAL A 1103 -11.84 8.70 40.05
CA VAL A 1103 -10.74 9.68 39.96
C VAL A 1103 -10.03 9.77 41.32
N ASP A 1104 -8.80 9.30 41.38
CA ASP A 1104 -7.91 9.35 42.55
C ASP A 1104 -7.24 10.73 42.63
N ILE A 1105 -7.98 11.70 43.20
CA ILE A 1105 -7.51 13.10 43.29
C ILE A 1105 -6.30 13.25 44.22
N GLU A 1106 -6.13 12.31 45.15
CA GLU A 1106 -4.98 12.16 46.04
C GLU A 1106 -3.70 11.89 45.26
N LYS A 1107 -3.63 10.80 44.48
CA LYS A 1107 -2.47 10.48 43.62
C LYS A 1107 -2.26 11.49 42.50
N LEU A 1108 -3.32 12.17 42.05
CA LEU A 1108 -3.22 13.26 41.08
C LEU A 1108 -2.72 14.57 41.69
N GLY A 1109 -2.62 14.66 43.02
CA GLY A 1109 -2.20 15.89 43.71
C GLY A 1109 -3.21 17.03 43.62
N LEU A 1110 -4.48 16.73 43.32
CA LEU A 1110 -5.59 17.69 43.15
C LEU A 1110 -6.39 17.94 44.43
N VAL A 1111 -6.00 17.34 45.55
CA VAL A 1111 -6.61 17.58 46.88
C VAL A 1111 -6.54 19.07 47.25
N PRO A 1112 -7.65 19.72 47.64
CA PRO A 1112 -7.64 21.10 48.13
C PRO A 1112 -6.75 21.26 49.37
N ARG A 1113 -6.11 22.42 49.52
CA ARG A 1113 -5.14 22.66 50.61
C ARG A 1113 -5.79 22.80 52.00
N LEU A 1114 -7.08 23.09 52.06
CA LEU A 1114 -7.84 23.25 53.31
C LEU A 1114 -9.14 22.42 53.24
N PRO A 1115 -9.54 21.70 54.31
CA PRO A 1115 -10.68 20.77 54.26
C PRO A 1115 -12.05 21.36 53.88
N TRP A 1116 -12.22 22.68 54.02
CA TRP A 1116 -13.46 23.40 53.74
C TRP A 1116 -13.47 24.12 52.38
N GLN A 1117 -12.48 23.86 51.52
CA GLN A 1117 -12.33 24.52 50.22
C GLN A 1117 -12.67 23.57 49.06
N GLU A 1118 -13.93 23.57 48.61
CA GLU A 1118 -14.34 22.87 47.38
C GLU A 1118 -13.93 23.66 46.12
N PHE A 1119 -12.63 23.83 45.92
CA PHE A 1119 -12.05 24.54 44.77
C PHE A 1119 -11.63 23.62 43.61
N ILE A 1120 -12.32 22.48 43.43
CA ILE A 1120 -12.17 21.66 42.23
C ILE A 1120 -13.26 22.04 41.21
N ARG A 1121 -12.84 22.56 40.05
CA ARG A 1121 -13.73 22.83 38.93
C ARG A 1121 -13.63 21.74 37.87
N VAL A 1122 -14.79 21.26 37.44
CA VAL A 1122 -14.94 20.46 36.22
C VAL A 1122 -15.39 21.39 35.10
N THR A 1123 -14.72 21.34 33.95
CA THR A 1123 -15.12 22.06 32.73
C THR A 1123 -15.03 21.10 31.56
N ASP A 1124 -16.11 20.95 30.80
CA ASP A 1124 -16.06 20.35 29.47
C ASP A 1124 -15.64 21.43 28.46
N LEU A 1125 -14.51 21.22 27.78
CA LEU A 1125 -13.91 22.19 26.87
C LEU A 1125 -14.53 22.19 25.47
N ASP A 1126 -15.26 21.12 25.11
CA ASP A 1126 -15.78 20.87 23.76
C ASP A 1126 -17.28 20.54 23.75
N LYS A 1127 -17.97 20.90 24.84
CA LYS A 1127 -19.39 20.64 25.08
C LYS A 1127 -20.29 21.12 23.92
N GLY A 1128 -21.08 20.21 23.36
CA GLY A 1128 -22.17 20.57 22.43
C GLY A 1128 -23.32 21.32 23.14
N GLU A 1129 -24.02 22.19 22.41
CA GLU A 1129 -25.11 23.03 22.95
C GLU A 1129 -26.19 22.22 23.69
N THR A 1130 -26.54 21.05 23.14
CA THR A 1130 -27.59 20.15 23.65
C THR A 1130 -27.09 19.12 24.66
N GLU A 1131 -25.79 19.07 24.96
CA GLU A 1131 -25.24 18.02 25.83
C GLU A 1131 -25.49 18.32 27.32
N PRO A 1132 -25.68 17.30 28.18
CA PRO A 1132 -25.77 17.51 29.62
C PRO A 1132 -24.37 17.85 30.21
N PRO A 1133 -24.29 18.63 31.30
CA PRO A 1133 -23.00 18.92 31.95
C PRO A 1133 -22.38 17.66 32.58
N CYS A 1134 -21.04 17.64 32.65
CA CYS A 1134 -20.31 16.63 33.41
C CYS A 1134 -20.19 17.04 34.88
N GLN A 1135 -20.19 16.08 35.80
CA GLN A 1135 -20.13 16.34 37.24
C GLN A 1135 -19.17 15.38 37.94
N LEU A 1136 -18.24 15.92 38.73
CA LEU A 1136 -17.44 15.15 39.67
C LEU A 1136 -18.18 15.10 41.01
N ASP A 1137 -18.56 13.89 41.43
CA ASP A 1137 -18.88 13.63 42.82
C ASP A 1137 -17.55 13.58 43.58
N PHE A 1138 -17.27 14.63 44.36
CA PHE A 1138 -16.04 14.74 45.13
C PHE A 1138 -15.92 13.60 46.14
N HIS A 1139 -16.97 13.30 46.90
CA HIS A 1139 -16.93 12.30 47.98
C HIS A 1139 -16.87 10.87 47.44
N ALA A 1140 -17.68 10.53 46.43
CA ALA A 1140 -17.62 9.23 45.76
C ALA A 1140 -16.43 9.10 44.80
N ARG A 1141 -15.57 10.13 44.69
CA ARG A 1141 -14.40 10.18 43.80
C ARG A 1141 -14.75 9.76 42.37
N THR A 1142 -15.92 10.17 41.86
CA THR A 1142 -16.48 9.65 40.61
C THR A 1142 -16.95 10.77 39.69
N LEU A 1143 -16.32 10.89 38.53
CA LEU A 1143 -16.74 11.75 37.42
C LEU A 1143 -17.84 11.05 36.61
N LYS A 1144 -18.97 11.73 36.40
CA LYS A 1144 -20.05 11.34 35.50
C LYS A 1144 -19.99 12.17 34.22
N VAL A 1145 -19.94 11.50 33.08
CA VAL A 1145 -19.94 12.07 31.73
C VAL A 1145 -21.13 11.50 30.96
N PRO A 1146 -22.29 12.17 31.00
CA PRO A 1146 -23.52 11.65 30.39
C PRO A 1146 -23.58 11.85 28.87
N ALA A 1147 -24.44 11.06 28.22
CA ALA A 1147 -24.84 11.14 26.83
C ALA A 1147 -23.72 11.05 25.77
N LEU A 1148 -22.73 10.15 25.96
CA LEU A 1148 -21.74 9.84 24.93
C LEU A 1148 -22.39 9.03 23.81
N ALA A 1149 -22.59 9.63 22.64
CA ALA A 1149 -23.10 8.93 21.46
C ALA A 1149 -22.12 7.83 20.97
N PRO A 1150 -22.56 6.84 20.18
CA PRO A 1150 -21.69 5.80 19.65
C PRO A 1150 -20.50 6.40 18.89
N HIS A 1151 -19.29 5.92 19.15
CA HIS A 1151 -18.04 6.42 18.55
C HIS A 1151 -17.85 7.95 18.68
N THR A 1152 -18.14 8.53 19.84
CA THR A 1152 -17.85 9.95 20.14
C THR A 1152 -17.25 10.12 21.53
N GLY A 1153 -16.68 11.29 21.80
CA GLY A 1153 -16.09 11.61 23.10
C GLY A 1153 -16.30 13.05 23.56
N ARG A 1154 -15.70 13.39 24.71
CA ARG A 1154 -15.73 14.72 25.35
C ARG A 1154 -14.38 15.01 26.01
N LEU A 1155 -13.98 16.29 26.08
CA LEU A 1155 -12.72 16.76 26.66
C LEU A 1155 -12.95 17.42 28.03
N ILE A 1156 -12.75 16.67 29.10
CA ILE A 1156 -13.12 17.08 30.47
C ILE A 1156 -11.89 17.52 31.26
N SER A 1157 -11.79 18.82 31.53
CA SER A 1157 -10.79 19.39 32.44
C SER A 1157 -11.25 19.26 33.90
N ILE A 1158 -10.36 18.81 34.78
CA ILE A 1158 -10.51 18.90 36.25
C ILE A 1158 -9.35 19.72 36.79
N ARG A 1159 -9.65 20.84 37.46
CA ARG A 1159 -8.63 21.79 37.98
C ARG A 1159 -8.88 22.09 39.45
N ARG A 1160 -7.81 22.05 40.26
CA ARG A 1160 -7.77 22.65 41.60
C ARG A 1160 -7.35 24.13 41.48
N TYR A 1161 -8.04 25.01 42.18
CA TYR A 1161 -7.61 26.39 42.42
C TYR A 1161 -6.96 26.55 43.80
#